data_AF-A0A972ZET2-F1
#
_entry.id   AF-A0A972ZET2-F1
#
_cell.length_a   1.000
_cell.length_b   1.000
_cell.length_c   1.000
_cell.angle_alpha   90.00
_cell.angle_beta   90.00
_cell.angle_gamma   90.00
#
_symmetry.space_group_name_H-M   'P 1'
#
loop_
_entity.id
_entity.type
_entity.pdbx_description
1 polymer ?
#
loop_
_entity_poly.entity_id
_entity_poly.type
_entity_poly.pdbx_seq_one_letter_code
_entity_poly.pdbx_strand_id
1 'polypeptide(L)'
;MQWTGMTWIVIGLLVAGVAQADMTGVVARASSGAGDYSPVHAIDGRMDTRWSSNFSDDEWFELDFGEPRLVAGVRVQWETAFGERYDVQVADAGGAWHRVYSEQEGDGRTDWIYFAPTRANRLRLVGTRRGTGWGYSIWELDVLGVGDVPSAYMAGVEPGSKKAGDGAELTLDGRAESCWPAPPGATLVVEWEESIALGGVTLLWGAPFAQSYTVDALDETGAWTRVGETTKGNGGRDYLFFPATTVTALRFHFADGGSLAELQVKSAEEEATPIRTYQAAAMERPRGWYPMWLGREQEFWTITGVVEDEDESLLGETGTFEARRDGFSVMPFVLNDGHVTSWADVSCDQSLADDYLPMPSVTWTAPDWTLEVSAVSFGEAGSSATAVRYRFVNTGSSPFHGELALAVRPVQLNPTWQYGGFSPMRSVELFEAGAPSDRAAMTLHVDRHLRALLPERPSAAGAQTMAEGDVLDTVAAGGRPSAQTVVEREGKSSVLFVYTLDVAPGAVRDIVAIFPLHDSMSQEGYAVLTSSDFESLWQREAAAWHTRLDRVTIEIPESRLVQVLRSNLAYILLNQDGPWIKPGPRNYNRSWMRDGSMTSLALLRMGEREPVRRYLESFLPFVDQKGWVPWVVLPEGNPVGFERDTREGHEYDSQGEFAFLVRHYADLSGDEALARRAYPAVLRAMQYGNQLREERMTDAYRKDPKLAAYFGLLPESNSHEGYYPAMHSYWDDFWFLRGLKDAAVLATRFGTPEQASWLRALEKEFRGTLLRSMQLVMDRDGLSTLPGCVEKGDFDATSTAIAVMACDEGAALPEPAATRTFDRYYEDFEARLIPGQERSFTPYEVRTADVFVRRGLRERALKMVREFTRDSTRPYAWNHMAEVVHGRLRTPSYIGDMPHTWVGSGYINAIMSFFCYEENDRLVLGAGVDPAWLVEGIRVDGLVTAYGRLSFRARMVDGVVRVHVEGTAAPPGGFLMALGQPVHFQKLPWTGCVEVGTL
;
A
#
# COMPACT_ATOMS: atom_id res chain seq x y z
N MET A 1 -19.34 13.30 10.65
CA MET A 1 -19.40 12.00 11.33
C MET A 1 -18.24 11.99 12.32
N GLN A 2 -18.51 11.95 13.63
CA GLN A 2 -17.47 11.95 14.67
C GLN A 2 -16.76 10.60 14.65
N TRP A 3 -15.46 10.59 14.37
CA TRP A 3 -14.60 9.41 14.57
C TRP A 3 -13.87 9.58 15.90
N THR A 4 -14.42 8.92 16.93
CA THR A 4 -13.65 8.56 18.13
C THR A 4 -12.49 7.66 17.75
N GLY A 5 -11.39 7.74 18.50
CA GLY A 5 -10.11 7.10 18.19
C GLY A 5 -10.19 5.62 17.80
N MET A 6 -9.11 5.15 17.18
CA MET A 6 -8.79 3.74 16.93
C MET A 6 -9.00 2.93 18.21
N THR A 7 -10.25 2.56 18.42
CA THR A 7 -10.60 1.42 19.21
C THR A 7 -10.25 0.30 18.28
N TRP A 8 -9.33 -0.58 18.69
CA TRP A 8 -9.41 -1.96 18.26
C TRP A 8 -10.84 -2.40 18.56
N ILE A 9 -11.75 -2.26 17.60
CA ILE A 9 -12.98 -3.01 17.63
C ILE A 9 -12.49 -4.41 17.33
N VAL A 10 -12.04 -5.09 18.40
CA VAL A 10 -12.38 -6.49 18.56
C VAL A 10 -13.87 -6.50 18.30
N ILE A 11 -14.27 -6.93 17.11
CA ILE A 11 -15.65 -7.32 16.90
C ILE A 11 -15.78 -8.52 17.82
N GLY A 12 -16.10 -8.25 19.08
CA GLY A 12 -16.75 -9.19 19.95
C GLY A 12 -18.14 -9.40 19.38
N LEU A 13 -18.21 -10.04 18.21
CA LEU A 13 -19.25 -10.99 17.97
C LEU A 13 -19.13 -11.91 19.18
N LEU A 14 -20.11 -11.80 20.09
CA LEU A 14 -20.45 -12.89 20.97
C LEU A 14 -20.66 -14.08 20.03
N VAL A 15 -19.58 -14.82 19.75
CA VAL A 15 -19.66 -16.18 19.26
C VAL A 15 -20.52 -16.85 20.30
N ALA A 16 -21.76 -17.17 19.94
CA ALA A 16 -22.53 -18.14 20.69
C ALA A 16 -21.60 -19.35 20.81
N GLY A 17 -21.12 -19.59 22.04
CA GLY A 17 -19.98 -20.45 22.27
C GLY A 17 -20.31 -21.85 21.77
N VAL A 18 -19.61 -22.27 20.71
CA VAL A 18 -19.34 -23.70 20.53
C VAL A 18 -18.53 -24.10 21.76
N ALA A 19 -18.95 -25.15 22.46
CA ALA A 19 -18.22 -25.63 23.63
C ALA A 19 -16.73 -25.79 23.26
N GLN A 20 -15.85 -25.06 23.94
CA GLN A 20 -14.41 -25.17 23.72
C GLN A 20 -13.98 -26.58 24.13
N ALA A 21 -13.22 -27.26 23.26
CA ALA A 21 -12.75 -28.61 23.55
C ALA A 21 -11.91 -28.61 24.85
N ASP A 22 -12.07 -29.63 25.69
CA ASP A 22 -11.29 -29.73 26.94
C ASP A 22 -9.81 -30.02 26.62
N MET A 23 -9.01 -28.97 26.60
CA MET A 23 -7.56 -29.01 26.38
C MET A 23 -6.78 -29.34 27.67
N THR A 24 -7.45 -29.69 28.77
CA THR A 24 -6.80 -30.04 30.03
C THR A 24 -5.89 -31.27 29.85
N GLY A 25 -4.63 -31.10 30.23
CA GLY A 25 -3.60 -32.15 30.14
C GLY A 25 -2.99 -32.34 28.75
N VAL A 26 -3.39 -31.53 27.75
CA VAL A 26 -2.71 -31.47 26.44
C VAL A 26 -1.45 -30.63 26.57
N VAL A 27 -0.34 -31.10 25.99
CA VAL A 27 0.94 -30.38 25.97
C VAL A 27 1.17 -29.81 24.58
N ALA A 28 1.25 -28.48 24.46
CA ALA A 28 1.61 -27.80 23.22
C ALA A 28 3.14 -27.68 23.05
N ARG A 29 3.63 -27.92 21.84
CA ARG A 29 5.01 -27.71 21.40
C ARG A 29 5.00 -27.03 20.04
N ALA A 30 6.07 -26.34 19.68
CA ALA A 30 6.23 -25.79 18.35
C ALA A 30 7.69 -25.78 17.93
N SER A 31 7.94 -25.55 16.65
CA SER A 31 9.28 -25.32 16.10
C SER A 31 9.96 -24.08 16.69
N SER A 32 9.20 -23.06 17.08
CA SER A 32 9.69 -21.80 17.65
C SER A 32 8.60 -21.09 18.49
N GLY A 33 8.95 -19.94 19.06
CA GLY A 33 8.08 -19.16 19.97
C GLY A 33 8.45 -19.35 21.45
N ALA A 34 8.51 -18.25 22.20
CA ALA A 34 8.84 -18.22 23.62
C ALA A 34 8.26 -16.98 24.30
N GLY A 35 8.21 -16.98 25.63
CA GLY A 35 7.66 -15.85 26.41
C GLY A 35 6.20 -15.60 26.03
N ASP A 36 5.88 -14.37 25.64
CA ASP A 36 4.53 -13.94 25.26
C ASP A 36 3.99 -14.66 23.99
N TYR A 37 4.86 -15.33 23.23
CA TYR A 37 4.50 -16.08 22.01
C TYR A 37 4.62 -17.61 22.19
N SER A 38 4.60 -18.09 23.43
CA SER A 38 4.71 -19.51 23.75
C SER A 38 3.58 -20.35 23.14
N PRO A 39 3.82 -21.61 22.73
CA PRO A 39 2.79 -22.49 22.19
C PRO A 39 1.57 -22.73 23.09
N VAL A 40 1.74 -22.56 24.41
CA VAL A 40 0.63 -22.72 25.37
C VAL A 40 -0.47 -21.68 25.18
N HIS A 41 -0.13 -20.50 24.66
CA HIS A 41 -1.06 -19.40 24.42
C HIS A 41 -1.98 -19.62 23.22
N ALA A 42 -1.83 -20.72 22.47
CA ALA A 42 -2.75 -21.09 21.41
C ALA A 42 -3.75 -22.18 21.84
N ILE A 43 -3.77 -22.53 23.13
CA ILE A 43 -4.70 -23.51 23.70
C ILE A 43 -5.20 -23.10 25.09
N ASP A 44 -5.12 -21.81 25.44
CA ASP A 44 -5.50 -21.30 26.76
C ASP A 44 -6.88 -20.63 26.79
N GLY A 45 -7.59 -20.62 25.65
CA GLY A 45 -8.94 -20.09 25.51
C GLY A 45 -9.03 -18.58 25.57
N ARG A 46 -7.96 -17.89 25.17
CA ARG A 46 -7.81 -16.45 25.29
C ARG A 46 -7.40 -15.82 23.97
N MET A 47 -8.35 -15.10 23.38
CA MET A 47 -8.13 -14.33 22.15
C MET A 47 -7.27 -13.06 22.33
N ASP A 48 -6.62 -12.88 23.48
CA ASP A 48 -5.64 -11.82 23.76
C ASP A 48 -4.21 -12.36 23.97
N THR A 49 -4.01 -13.68 23.88
CA THR A 49 -2.72 -14.36 23.92
C THR A 49 -2.57 -15.24 22.67
N ARG A 50 -1.34 -15.45 22.18
CA ARG A 50 -1.12 -16.20 20.92
C ARG A 50 0.19 -16.96 20.91
N TRP A 51 0.23 -18.04 20.12
CA TRP A 51 1.50 -18.56 19.61
C TRP A 51 1.92 -17.78 18.36
N SER A 52 3.23 -17.53 18.21
CA SER A 52 3.79 -16.97 16.99
C SER A 52 5.14 -17.62 16.66
N SER A 53 5.31 -18.01 15.40
CA SER A 53 6.53 -18.65 14.92
C SER A 53 7.60 -17.63 14.47
N ASN A 54 8.81 -18.13 14.23
CA ASN A 54 9.79 -17.43 13.42
C ASN A 54 9.27 -17.22 11.99
N PHE A 55 9.94 -16.33 11.25
CA PHE A 55 9.51 -15.90 9.93
C PHE A 55 10.01 -16.87 8.85
N SER A 56 9.62 -18.15 8.97
CA SER A 56 10.01 -19.25 8.08
C SER A 56 8.78 -20.05 7.67
N ASP A 57 8.76 -20.54 6.42
CA ASP A 57 7.65 -21.35 5.91
C ASP A 57 7.58 -22.74 6.56
N ASP A 58 8.70 -23.29 7.08
CA ASP A 58 8.83 -24.66 7.63
C ASP A 58 8.56 -24.76 9.14
N GLU A 59 7.64 -23.96 9.67
CA GLU A 59 7.28 -23.93 11.09
C GLU A 59 6.07 -24.85 11.39
N TRP A 60 5.99 -25.38 12.61
CA TRP A 60 4.93 -26.29 13.01
C TRP A 60 4.48 -26.05 14.46
N PHE A 61 3.21 -26.38 14.72
CA PHE A 61 2.58 -26.38 16.04
C PHE A 61 2.01 -27.76 16.34
N GLU A 62 2.44 -28.40 17.43
CA GLU A 62 2.11 -29.76 17.84
C GLU A 62 1.35 -29.77 19.18
N LEU A 63 0.36 -30.64 19.26
CA LEU A 63 -0.38 -30.99 20.46
C LEU A 63 -0.14 -32.45 20.81
N ASP A 64 0.24 -32.70 22.06
CA ASP A 64 0.45 -34.03 22.64
C ASP A 64 -0.62 -34.32 23.68
N PHE A 65 -1.47 -35.31 23.40
CA PHE A 65 -2.64 -35.64 24.21
C PHE A 65 -2.32 -36.54 25.41
N GLY A 66 -1.08 -37.04 25.49
CA GLY A 66 -0.62 -38.02 26.49
C GLY A 66 -1.16 -39.44 26.29
N GLU A 67 -2.42 -39.58 25.89
CA GLU A 67 -3.11 -40.86 25.63
C GLU A 67 -3.79 -40.84 24.25
N PRO A 68 -3.92 -41.99 23.55
CA PRO A 68 -4.62 -42.03 22.27
C PRO A 68 -6.09 -41.63 22.37
N ARG A 69 -6.48 -40.55 21.68
CA ARG A 69 -7.86 -40.06 21.53
C ARG A 69 -8.33 -40.22 20.09
N LEU A 70 -9.65 -40.25 19.87
CA LEU A 70 -10.23 -40.24 18.53
C LEU A 70 -10.47 -38.79 18.12
N VAL A 71 -9.77 -38.33 17.09
CA VAL A 71 -9.82 -36.94 16.59
C VAL A 71 -10.46 -36.95 15.21
N ALA A 72 -11.35 -36.01 14.94
CA ALA A 72 -12.08 -35.89 13.68
C ALA A 72 -11.97 -34.50 13.03
N GLY A 73 -11.31 -33.54 13.68
CA GLY A 73 -11.12 -32.22 13.09
C GLY A 73 -10.27 -31.30 13.95
N VAL A 74 -10.05 -30.09 13.46
CA VAL A 74 -9.47 -28.97 14.22
C VAL A 74 -10.19 -27.67 13.84
N ARG A 75 -10.24 -26.74 14.79
CA ARG A 75 -10.58 -25.34 14.54
C ARG A 75 -9.35 -24.49 14.77
N VAL A 76 -8.90 -23.76 13.76
CA VAL A 76 -7.73 -22.86 13.86
C VAL A 76 -8.21 -21.43 13.77
N GLN A 77 -7.97 -20.63 14.80
CA GLN A 77 -8.23 -19.19 14.81
C GLN A 77 -6.90 -18.48 14.59
N TRP A 78 -6.67 -18.03 13.35
CA TRP A 78 -5.48 -17.30 12.97
C TRP A 78 -5.49 -15.86 13.47
N GLU A 79 -4.31 -15.33 13.71
CA GLU A 79 -4.12 -13.88 13.81
C GLU A 79 -4.08 -13.24 12.40
N THR A 80 -3.80 -11.94 12.30
CA THR A 80 -3.49 -11.31 11.00
C THR A 80 -2.39 -12.07 10.25
N ALA A 81 -1.42 -12.65 10.95
CA ALA A 81 -0.46 -13.57 10.35
C ALA A 81 -0.97 -15.03 10.36
N PHE A 82 -1.11 -15.64 9.16
CA PHE A 82 -1.72 -16.95 8.97
C PHE A 82 -0.94 -17.84 8.00
N GLY A 83 -1.33 -19.12 7.88
CA GLY A 83 -0.82 -20.03 6.86
C GLY A 83 -1.65 -20.01 5.57
N GLU A 84 -1.04 -19.65 4.45
CA GLU A 84 -1.66 -19.80 3.12
C GLU A 84 -1.70 -21.28 2.72
N ARG A 85 -0.65 -22.04 3.07
CA ARG A 85 -0.58 -23.48 2.85
C ARG A 85 -0.06 -24.18 4.08
N TYR A 86 -0.79 -25.19 4.52
CA TYR A 86 -0.41 -25.97 5.69
C TYR A 86 -1.05 -27.36 5.63
N ASP A 87 -0.40 -28.31 6.30
CA ASP A 87 -0.92 -29.67 6.47
C ASP A 87 -1.35 -29.88 7.92
N VAL A 88 -2.47 -30.58 8.12
CA VAL A 88 -2.79 -31.17 9.43
C VAL A 88 -2.34 -32.62 9.42
N GLN A 89 -1.54 -32.99 10.41
CA GLN A 89 -0.97 -34.32 10.54
C GLN A 89 -1.25 -34.90 11.92
N VAL A 90 -1.43 -36.20 12.00
CA VAL A 90 -1.62 -36.94 13.25
C VAL A 90 -0.58 -38.03 13.39
N ALA A 91 -0.20 -38.36 14.62
CA ALA A 91 0.65 -39.48 14.93
C ALA A 91 -0.06 -40.52 15.80
N ASP A 92 0.20 -41.79 15.49
CA ASP A 92 -0.26 -42.92 16.29
C ASP A 92 0.69 -43.20 17.48
N ALA A 93 0.36 -44.21 18.28
CA ALA A 93 1.20 -44.66 19.39
C ALA A 93 2.61 -45.16 18.95
N GLY A 94 2.78 -45.51 17.68
CA GLY A 94 4.06 -45.88 17.08
C GLY A 94 4.92 -44.68 16.67
N GLY A 95 4.34 -43.47 16.69
CA GLY A 95 5.03 -42.19 16.49
C GLY A 95 5.20 -41.78 15.03
N ALA A 96 4.62 -42.50 14.07
CA ALA A 96 4.66 -42.13 12.66
C ALA A 96 3.62 -41.04 12.34
N TRP A 97 4.03 -40.02 11.58
CA TRP A 97 3.14 -38.93 11.17
C TRP A 97 2.41 -39.27 9.87
N HIS A 98 1.12 -39.01 9.84
CA HIS A 98 0.26 -39.16 8.67
C HIS A 98 -0.53 -37.87 8.43
N ARG A 99 -0.56 -37.41 7.17
CA ARG A 99 -1.38 -36.25 6.78
C ARG A 99 -2.85 -36.65 6.73
N VAL A 100 -3.70 -35.85 7.35
CA VAL A 100 -5.16 -36.02 7.38
C VAL A 100 -5.90 -34.92 6.63
N TYR A 101 -5.27 -33.75 6.44
CA TYR A 101 -5.81 -32.63 5.68
C TYR A 101 -4.68 -31.78 5.09
N SER A 102 -4.95 -31.05 4.01
CA SER A 102 -4.01 -30.13 3.36
C SER A 102 -4.75 -28.88 2.86
N GLU A 103 -4.36 -27.71 3.36
CA GLU A 103 -4.82 -26.42 2.87
C GLU A 103 -3.84 -25.87 1.83
N GLN A 104 -4.36 -25.33 0.73
CA GLN A 104 -3.55 -24.81 -0.38
C GLN A 104 -3.81 -23.33 -0.68
N GLU A 105 -4.93 -22.79 -0.21
CA GLU A 105 -5.42 -21.44 -0.48
C GLU A 105 -6.02 -20.81 0.79
N GLY A 106 -5.37 -21.02 1.93
CA GLY A 106 -5.77 -20.49 3.23
C GLY A 106 -5.91 -18.96 3.18
N ASP A 107 -6.92 -18.44 3.85
CA ASP A 107 -7.34 -17.04 3.71
C ASP A 107 -7.23 -16.22 5.01
N GLY A 108 -6.77 -16.87 6.08
CA GLY A 108 -6.65 -16.38 7.45
C GLY A 108 -7.89 -16.73 8.28
N ARG A 109 -8.24 -15.87 9.25
CA ARG A 109 -9.48 -15.97 10.05
C ARG A 109 -9.62 -17.31 10.78
N THR A 110 -10.83 -17.88 10.81
CA THR A 110 -11.14 -19.15 11.46
C THR A 110 -11.34 -20.25 10.43
N ASP A 111 -10.44 -21.23 10.44
CA ASP A 111 -10.55 -22.44 9.63
C ASP A 111 -11.22 -23.56 10.44
N TRP A 112 -12.30 -24.11 9.89
CA TRP A 112 -12.95 -25.34 10.38
C TRP A 112 -12.55 -26.51 9.49
N ILE A 113 -11.73 -27.40 10.03
CA ILE A 113 -11.15 -28.52 9.28
C ILE A 113 -11.72 -29.82 9.82
N TYR A 114 -12.40 -30.56 8.95
CA TYR A 114 -12.92 -31.89 9.25
C TYR A 114 -12.13 -32.96 8.49
N PHE A 115 -11.88 -34.10 9.14
CA PHE A 115 -11.23 -35.24 8.51
C PHE A 115 -11.74 -36.57 9.11
N ALA A 116 -11.48 -37.67 8.40
CA ALA A 116 -11.89 -39.00 8.86
C ALA A 116 -11.43 -39.29 10.31
N PRO A 117 -12.33 -39.73 11.23
CA PRO A 117 -11.98 -40.00 12.62
C PRO A 117 -10.76 -40.90 12.75
N THR A 118 -9.69 -40.35 13.31
CA THR A 118 -8.38 -41.01 13.40
C THR A 118 -7.93 -41.10 14.84
N ARG A 119 -7.49 -42.29 15.26
CA ARG A 119 -6.97 -42.51 16.61
C ARG A 119 -5.53 -42.00 16.68
N ALA A 120 -5.27 -40.99 17.49
CA ALA A 120 -3.97 -40.32 17.56
C ALA A 120 -3.62 -39.97 19.01
N ASN A 121 -2.32 -39.97 19.35
CA ASN A 121 -1.82 -39.40 20.60
C ASN A 121 -1.20 -38.01 20.41
N ARG A 122 -0.90 -37.63 19.16
CA ARG A 122 -0.40 -36.29 18.81
C ARG A 122 -1.03 -35.79 17.51
N LEU A 123 -1.17 -34.48 17.41
CA LEU A 123 -1.61 -33.76 16.22
C LEU A 123 -0.64 -32.60 15.98
N ARG A 124 -0.38 -32.24 14.72
CA ARG A 124 0.35 -31.01 14.41
C ARG A 124 -0.20 -30.33 13.17
N LEU A 125 -0.14 -29.00 13.19
CA LEU A 125 -0.25 -28.15 12.01
C LEU A 125 1.16 -27.87 11.51
N VAL A 126 1.43 -28.17 10.24
CA VAL A 126 2.72 -27.94 9.58
C VAL A 126 2.53 -26.87 8.54
N GLY A 127 3.10 -25.70 8.78
CA GLY A 127 3.21 -24.65 7.79
C GLY A 127 4.06 -25.12 6.61
N THR A 128 3.63 -24.77 5.40
CA THR A 128 4.43 -24.94 4.17
C THR A 128 4.50 -23.66 3.35
N ARG A 129 3.60 -22.71 3.60
CA ARG A 129 3.66 -21.35 3.08
C ARG A 129 2.91 -20.38 3.98
N ARG A 130 3.57 -19.30 4.39
CA ARG A 130 2.95 -18.20 5.15
C ARG A 130 2.11 -17.33 4.22
N GLY A 131 0.98 -16.84 4.73
CA GLY A 131 0.09 -15.91 4.02
C GLY A 131 0.48 -14.44 4.14
N THR A 132 1.46 -14.12 4.98
CA THR A 132 1.99 -12.77 5.19
C THR A 132 3.52 -12.79 5.27
N GLY A 133 4.15 -11.61 5.37
CA GLY A 133 5.58 -11.52 5.64
C GLY A 133 6.01 -11.97 7.05
N TRP A 134 5.06 -12.07 7.98
CA TRP A 134 5.27 -12.50 9.37
C TRP A 134 5.31 -14.03 9.49
N GLY A 135 5.60 -14.56 10.69
CA GLY A 135 5.50 -15.99 10.99
C GLY A 135 4.04 -16.49 10.96
N TYR A 136 3.82 -17.77 11.24
CA TYR A 136 2.48 -18.28 11.53
C TYR A 136 2.08 -17.81 12.93
N SER A 137 0.84 -17.33 13.09
CA SER A 137 0.34 -16.90 14.38
C SER A 137 -1.07 -17.40 14.64
N ILE A 138 -1.25 -18.07 15.78
CA ILE A 138 -2.51 -18.72 16.14
C ILE A 138 -2.99 -18.13 17.46
N TRP A 139 -4.18 -17.55 17.46
CA TRP A 139 -4.89 -17.17 18.68
C TRP A 139 -5.32 -18.42 19.43
N GLU A 140 -6.02 -19.34 18.78
CA GLU A 140 -6.48 -20.59 19.39
C GLU A 140 -6.49 -21.75 18.38
N LEU A 141 -6.18 -22.96 18.84
CA LEU A 141 -6.35 -24.20 18.10
C LEU A 141 -7.09 -25.24 18.95
N ASP A 142 -8.33 -25.53 18.56
CA ASP A 142 -9.16 -26.54 19.21
C ASP A 142 -9.11 -27.87 18.45
N VAL A 143 -9.09 -28.98 19.20
CA VAL A 143 -9.13 -30.34 18.63
C VAL A 143 -10.55 -30.88 18.73
N LEU A 144 -11.13 -31.24 17.59
CA LEU A 144 -12.52 -31.70 17.49
C LEU A 144 -12.58 -33.24 17.56
N GLY A 145 -13.38 -33.75 18.49
CA GLY A 145 -13.75 -35.16 18.57
C GLY A 145 -14.91 -35.51 17.63
N VAL A 146 -15.35 -36.77 17.65
CA VAL A 146 -16.43 -37.25 16.77
C VAL A 146 -17.78 -36.57 17.04
N GLY A 147 -18.05 -36.14 18.27
CA GLY A 147 -19.27 -35.39 18.61
C GLY A 147 -19.20 -33.90 18.26
N ASP A 148 -17.99 -33.37 18.05
CA ASP A 148 -17.76 -31.94 17.80
C ASP A 148 -17.73 -31.59 16.30
N VAL A 149 -17.70 -32.61 15.44
CA VAL A 149 -17.78 -32.46 13.98
C VAL A 149 -19.19 -32.76 13.48
N PRO A 150 -19.66 -32.11 12.40
CA PRO A 150 -20.98 -32.39 11.88
C PRO A 150 -21.08 -33.82 11.32
N SER A 151 -22.28 -34.38 11.41
CA SER A 151 -22.62 -35.61 10.72
C SER A 151 -23.20 -35.31 9.34
N ALA A 152 -22.71 -36.00 8.31
CA ALA A 152 -23.25 -35.93 6.96
C ALA A 152 -24.03 -37.21 6.64
N TYR A 153 -25.23 -37.07 6.10
CA TYR A 153 -26.05 -38.20 5.64
C TYR A 153 -26.97 -37.79 4.49
N MET A 154 -27.33 -38.74 3.63
CA MET A 154 -28.39 -38.51 2.66
C MET A 154 -29.76 -38.65 3.34
N ALA A 155 -30.62 -37.66 3.13
CA ALA A 155 -32.04 -37.78 3.48
C ALA A 155 -32.68 -38.87 2.60
N GLY A 156 -33.45 -39.77 3.22
CA GLY A 156 -34.13 -40.84 2.51
C GLY A 156 -35.12 -40.30 1.47
N VAL A 157 -35.45 -41.13 0.48
CA VAL A 157 -36.41 -40.82 -0.59
C VAL A 157 -37.82 -40.55 -0.01
N GLU A 158 -38.09 -41.01 1.21
CA GLU A 158 -39.27 -40.65 2.00
C GLU A 158 -38.98 -39.52 3.02
N PRO A 159 -39.81 -38.47 3.09
CA PRO A 159 -39.60 -37.33 3.98
C PRO A 159 -39.39 -37.75 5.45
N GLY A 160 -38.24 -37.39 6.02
CA GLY A 160 -37.94 -37.56 7.46
C GLY A 160 -37.14 -38.82 7.84
N SER A 161 -36.70 -39.64 6.89
CA SER A 161 -35.85 -40.82 7.16
C SER A 161 -34.34 -40.52 6.94
N LYS A 162 -33.45 -40.94 7.84
CA LYS A 162 -31.98 -40.86 7.67
C LYS A 162 -31.46 -42.18 7.08
N LYS A 163 -30.61 -42.14 6.04
CA LYS A 163 -29.93 -43.34 5.52
C LYS A 163 -28.44 -43.29 5.87
N ALA A 164 -28.07 -43.85 7.01
CA ALA A 164 -26.67 -43.91 7.43
C ALA A 164 -25.85 -44.91 6.58
N GLY A 165 -24.59 -44.56 6.27
CA GLY A 165 -23.62 -45.44 5.61
C GLY A 165 -23.72 -45.50 4.08
N ASP A 166 -24.19 -44.43 3.44
CA ASP A 166 -24.27 -44.30 1.98
C ASP A 166 -23.08 -43.54 1.36
N GLY A 167 -22.07 -43.21 2.17
CA GLY A 167 -20.86 -42.52 1.75
C GLY A 167 -20.93 -40.99 1.88
N ALA A 168 -22.02 -40.42 2.39
CA ALA A 168 -22.13 -38.97 2.60
C ALA A 168 -21.06 -38.41 3.54
N GLU A 169 -20.55 -39.23 4.46
CA GLU A 169 -19.42 -38.90 5.32
C GLU A 169 -18.12 -38.58 4.56
N LEU A 170 -17.99 -39.02 3.30
CA LEU A 170 -16.84 -38.72 2.45
C LEU A 170 -16.73 -37.22 2.15
N THR A 171 -17.84 -36.46 2.18
CA THR A 171 -17.79 -35.02 1.93
C THR A 171 -17.09 -34.23 3.05
N LEU A 172 -16.82 -34.86 4.19
CA LEU A 172 -16.19 -34.26 5.37
C LEU A 172 -14.92 -35.02 5.80
N ASP A 173 -14.39 -35.91 4.95
CA ASP A 173 -13.28 -36.79 5.32
C ASP A 173 -11.88 -36.16 5.15
N GLY A 174 -11.83 -34.93 4.64
CA GLY A 174 -10.62 -34.13 4.44
C GLY A 174 -9.80 -34.54 3.21
N ARG A 175 -10.36 -35.34 2.28
CA ARG A 175 -9.64 -35.88 1.12
C ARG A 175 -10.29 -35.45 -0.19
N ALA A 176 -9.58 -34.63 -0.96
CA ALA A 176 -10.04 -34.21 -2.28
C ALA A 176 -10.20 -35.38 -3.29
N GLU A 177 -9.56 -36.52 -3.03
CA GLU A 177 -9.64 -37.72 -3.87
C GLU A 177 -10.82 -38.66 -3.54
N SER A 178 -11.46 -38.51 -2.37
CA SER A 178 -12.70 -39.23 -2.07
C SER A 178 -13.86 -38.44 -2.66
N CYS A 179 -14.93 -39.12 -3.08
CA CYS A 179 -16.14 -38.45 -3.55
C CYS A 179 -17.38 -39.20 -3.10
N TRP A 180 -18.36 -38.47 -2.59
CA TRP A 180 -19.71 -38.99 -2.42
C TRP A 180 -20.49 -38.86 -3.74
N PRO A 181 -20.92 -39.98 -4.35
CA PRO A 181 -21.72 -39.94 -5.56
C PRO A 181 -23.18 -39.61 -5.21
N ALA A 182 -23.58 -38.36 -5.43
CA ALA A 182 -24.95 -37.89 -5.26
C ALA A 182 -25.82 -38.29 -6.46
N PRO A 183 -26.85 -39.16 -6.30
CA PRO A 183 -27.80 -39.40 -7.38
C PRO A 183 -28.60 -38.13 -7.76
N PRO A 184 -29.21 -38.09 -8.96
CA PRO A 184 -30.17 -37.04 -9.29
C PRO A 184 -31.30 -36.94 -8.26
N GLY A 185 -31.58 -35.73 -7.77
CA GLY A 185 -32.54 -35.45 -6.70
C GLY A 185 -32.06 -35.78 -5.28
N ALA A 186 -30.79 -36.17 -5.11
CA ALA A 186 -30.25 -36.47 -3.79
C ALA A 186 -30.23 -35.23 -2.89
N THR A 187 -30.45 -35.46 -1.60
CA THR A 187 -30.40 -34.42 -0.58
C THR A 187 -29.39 -34.81 0.49
N LEU A 188 -28.27 -34.07 0.57
CA LEU A 188 -27.30 -34.17 1.65
C LEU A 188 -27.77 -33.31 2.83
N VAL A 189 -27.70 -33.85 4.03
CA VAL A 189 -27.89 -33.10 5.27
C VAL A 189 -26.61 -33.16 6.07
N VAL A 190 -26.15 -31.99 6.51
CA VAL A 190 -25.00 -31.81 7.40
C VAL A 190 -25.56 -31.25 8.70
N GLU A 191 -25.43 -31.98 9.80
CA GLU A 191 -26.07 -31.68 11.09
C GLU A 191 -25.04 -31.59 12.20
N TRP A 192 -25.11 -30.53 13.00
CA TRP A 192 -24.26 -30.30 14.17
C TRP A 192 -25.02 -30.64 15.46
N GLU A 193 -24.33 -31.17 16.48
CA GLU A 193 -24.92 -31.40 17.79
C GLU A 193 -25.25 -30.09 18.53
N GLU A 194 -24.39 -29.07 18.34
CA GLU A 194 -24.58 -27.71 18.83
C GLU A 194 -24.74 -26.72 17.67
N SER A 195 -25.44 -25.62 17.91
CA SER A 195 -25.56 -24.55 16.91
C SER A 195 -24.21 -23.95 16.54
N ILE A 196 -23.99 -23.67 15.26
CA ILE A 196 -22.78 -23.02 14.74
C ILE A 196 -23.14 -21.80 13.90
N ALA A 197 -22.38 -20.72 14.02
CA ALA A 197 -22.53 -19.52 13.18
C ALA A 197 -21.67 -19.63 11.91
N LEU A 198 -22.33 -19.64 10.75
CA LEU A 198 -21.69 -19.80 9.45
C LEU A 198 -21.93 -18.59 8.55
N GLY A 199 -20.91 -18.22 7.77
CA GLY A 199 -20.98 -17.18 6.74
C GLY A 199 -20.99 -17.75 5.31
N GLY A 200 -20.79 -19.06 5.14
CA GLY A 200 -20.77 -19.66 3.82
C GLY A 200 -20.34 -21.12 3.83
N VAL A 201 -20.20 -21.67 2.63
CA VAL A 201 -19.65 -23.01 2.36
C VAL A 201 -18.86 -23.00 1.06
N THR A 202 -17.90 -23.92 0.94
CA THR A 202 -17.28 -24.25 -0.35
C THR A 202 -17.51 -25.71 -0.68
N LEU A 203 -17.83 -25.99 -1.95
CA LEU A 203 -18.08 -27.34 -2.45
C LEU A 203 -17.03 -27.69 -3.51
N LEU A 204 -16.19 -28.69 -3.24
CA LEU A 204 -15.25 -29.23 -4.22
C LEU A 204 -15.89 -30.42 -4.95
N TRP A 205 -16.02 -30.32 -6.26
CA TRP A 205 -16.63 -31.32 -7.12
C TRP A 205 -15.61 -32.28 -7.73
N GLY A 206 -15.95 -33.57 -7.71
CA GLY A 206 -15.39 -34.59 -8.60
C GLY A 206 -16.13 -34.65 -9.95
N ALA A 207 -15.81 -35.67 -10.76
CA ALA A 207 -16.48 -35.89 -12.05
C ALA A 207 -17.43 -37.11 -11.98
N PRO A 208 -18.71 -37.00 -12.38
CA PRO A 208 -19.42 -35.80 -12.83
C PRO A 208 -19.79 -34.85 -11.67
N PHE A 209 -20.08 -33.58 -11.95
CA PHE A 209 -20.46 -32.55 -10.97
C PHE A 209 -21.92 -32.10 -11.13
N ALA A 210 -22.51 -31.49 -10.09
CA ALA A 210 -23.87 -30.98 -10.16
C ALA A 210 -23.93 -29.64 -10.90
N GLN A 211 -24.89 -29.50 -11.82
CA GLN A 211 -25.17 -28.23 -12.49
C GLN A 211 -26.18 -27.40 -11.71
N SER A 212 -27.13 -28.03 -11.03
CA SER A 212 -28.14 -27.34 -10.24
C SER A 212 -28.27 -27.92 -8.83
N TYR A 213 -28.19 -27.04 -7.82
CA TYR A 213 -28.40 -27.40 -6.43
C TYR A 213 -28.87 -26.22 -5.57
N THR A 214 -29.48 -26.53 -4.44
CA THR A 214 -29.95 -25.53 -3.46
C THR A 214 -29.44 -25.85 -2.07
N VAL A 215 -29.16 -24.83 -1.27
CA VAL A 215 -28.68 -24.94 0.10
C VAL A 215 -29.66 -24.25 1.04
N ASP A 216 -30.26 -25.01 1.94
CA ASP A 216 -31.12 -24.49 3.02
C ASP A 216 -30.40 -24.61 4.37
N ALA A 217 -30.62 -23.64 5.24
CA ALA A 217 -30.14 -23.62 6.62
C ALA A 217 -31.29 -23.85 7.60
N LEU A 218 -31.08 -24.69 8.60
CA LEU A 218 -31.99 -24.91 9.72
C LEU A 218 -31.56 -24.05 10.90
N ASP A 219 -32.39 -23.07 11.26
CA ASP A 219 -32.13 -22.21 12.42
C ASP A 219 -32.48 -22.90 13.76
N GLU A 220 -32.17 -22.24 14.87
CA GLU A 220 -32.44 -22.73 16.24
C GLU A 220 -33.95 -22.85 16.56
N THR A 221 -34.81 -22.23 15.75
CA THR A 221 -36.28 -22.33 15.90
C THR A 221 -36.85 -23.56 15.20
N GLY A 222 -36.02 -24.28 14.44
CA GLY A 222 -36.40 -25.42 13.63
C GLY A 222 -36.97 -25.03 12.26
N ALA A 223 -36.74 -23.79 11.79
CA ALA A 223 -37.19 -23.33 10.48
C ALA A 223 -36.09 -23.48 9.42
N TRP A 224 -36.45 -24.08 8.28
CA TRP A 224 -35.58 -24.15 7.11
C TRP A 224 -35.72 -22.87 6.28
N THR A 225 -34.59 -22.21 6.01
CA THR A 225 -34.51 -21.03 5.14
C THR A 225 -33.50 -21.27 4.03
N ARG A 226 -33.87 -20.93 2.79
CA ARG A 226 -32.96 -20.97 1.65
C ARG A 226 -31.82 -19.97 1.86
N VAL A 227 -30.58 -20.43 1.87
CA VAL A 227 -29.38 -19.58 2.00
C VAL A 227 -28.56 -19.51 0.70
N GLY A 228 -28.75 -20.44 -0.24
CA GLY A 228 -28.13 -20.35 -1.54
C GLY A 228 -28.67 -21.29 -2.61
N GLU A 229 -28.38 -20.98 -3.86
CA GLU A 229 -28.82 -21.74 -5.03
C GLU A 229 -27.86 -21.53 -6.20
N THR A 230 -27.59 -22.60 -6.93
CA THR A 230 -26.80 -22.61 -8.16
C THR A 230 -27.61 -23.35 -9.23
N THR A 231 -27.64 -22.82 -10.45
CA THR A 231 -28.31 -23.47 -11.60
C THR A 231 -27.37 -23.68 -12.79
N LYS A 232 -26.10 -23.29 -12.64
CA LYS A 232 -25.05 -23.34 -13.67
C LYS A 232 -23.70 -23.76 -13.07
N GLY A 233 -23.70 -24.82 -12.26
CA GLY A 233 -22.46 -25.38 -11.72
C GLY A 233 -21.46 -25.66 -12.84
N ASN A 234 -20.20 -25.30 -12.60
CA ASN A 234 -19.10 -25.36 -13.57
C ASN A 234 -18.09 -26.49 -13.27
N GLY A 235 -18.24 -27.16 -12.11
CA GLY A 235 -17.28 -28.13 -11.60
C GLY A 235 -16.06 -27.45 -10.98
N GLY A 236 -15.19 -28.21 -10.31
CA GLY A 236 -14.13 -27.61 -9.49
C GLY A 236 -14.69 -27.16 -8.14
N ARG A 237 -14.36 -25.95 -7.69
CA ARG A 237 -14.77 -25.45 -6.36
C ARG A 237 -15.80 -24.33 -6.48
N ASP A 238 -16.96 -24.53 -5.89
CA ASP A 238 -18.01 -23.51 -5.78
C ASP A 238 -17.87 -22.76 -4.46
N TYR A 239 -18.11 -21.44 -4.48
CA TYR A 239 -18.06 -20.57 -3.30
C TYR A 239 -19.44 -19.98 -3.02
N LEU A 240 -20.07 -20.40 -1.93
CA LEU A 240 -21.40 -19.94 -1.56
C LEU A 240 -21.36 -19.21 -0.21
N PHE A 241 -21.28 -17.88 -0.26
CA PHE A 241 -21.39 -17.03 0.91
C PHE A 241 -22.84 -16.62 1.14
N PHE A 242 -23.26 -16.57 2.40
CA PHE A 242 -24.58 -16.09 2.84
C PHE A 242 -24.46 -15.22 4.10
N PRO A 243 -25.46 -14.39 4.45
CA PRO A 243 -25.40 -13.60 5.69
C PRO A 243 -25.13 -14.49 6.90
N ALA A 244 -24.35 -14.01 7.87
CA ALA A 244 -23.98 -14.81 9.04
C ALA A 244 -25.23 -15.41 9.70
N THR A 245 -25.32 -16.74 9.69
CA THR A 245 -26.51 -17.48 10.12
C THR A 245 -26.10 -18.54 11.14
N THR A 246 -26.74 -18.52 12.31
CA THR A 246 -26.63 -19.59 13.30
C THR A 246 -27.50 -20.77 12.87
N VAL A 247 -26.88 -21.93 12.66
CA VAL A 247 -27.52 -23.13 12.12
C VAL A 247 -27.31 -24.34 13.02
N THR A 248 -28.27 -25.25 13.00
CA THR A 248 -28.14 -26.62 13.54
C THR A 248 -27.95 -27.66 12.43
N ALA A 249 -28.39 -27.34 11.20
CA ALA A 249 -28.14 -28.17 10.03
C ALA A 249 -28.12 -27.36 8.73
N LEU A 250 -27.40 -27.86 7.73
CA LEU A 250 -27.48 -27.46 6.34
C LEU A 250 -28.05 -28.59 5.49
N ARG A 251 -28.83 -28.25 4.46
CA ARG A 251 -29.40 -29.21 3.52
C ARG A 251 -29.09 -28.80 2.10
N PHE A 252 -28.44 -29.69 1.37
CA PHE A 252 -28.06 -29.50 -0.03
C PHE A 252 -28.89 -30.42 -0.90
N HIS A 253 -29.71 -29.87 -1.79
CA HIS A 253 -30.51 -30.64 -2.75
C HIS A 253 -29.88 -30.55 -4.14
N PHE A 254 -29.38 -31.67 -4.68
CA PHE A 254 -28.74 -31.74 -5.99
C PHE A 254 -29.75 -32.21 -7.04
N ALA A 255 -30.24 -31.31 -7.89
CA ALA A 255 -31.28 -31.63 -8.87
C ALA A 255 -30.81 -32.69 -9.87
N ASP A 256 -29.58 -32.54 -10.39
CA ASP A 256 -29.05 -33.36 -11.47
C ASP A 256 -28.08 -34.45 -10.98
N GLY A 257 -27.81 -34.50 -9.67
CA GLY A 257 -26.79 -35.36 -9.08
C GLY A 257 -25.38 -34.87 -9.35
N GLY A 258 -24.37 -35.62 -8.92
CA GLY A 258 -22.96 -35.24 -9.06
C GLY A 258 -22.06 -36.07 -8.15
N SER A 259 -20.81 -35.66 -8.02
CA SER A 259 -19.81 -36.27 -7.14
C SER A 259 -19.22 -35.17 -6.29
N LEU A 260 -19.59 -35.10 -5.02
CA LEU A 260 -19.06 -34.08 -4.10
C LEU A 260 -17.85 -34.66 -3.38
N ALA A 261 -16.68 -34.07 -3.60
CA ALA A 261 -15.43 -34.48 -2.98
C ALA A 261 -15.31 -33.91 -1.57
N GLU A 262 -15.59 -32.62 -1.42
CA GLU A 262 -15.39 -31.94 -0.15
C GLU A 262 -16.42 -30.84 0.07
N LEU A 263 -16.90 -30.74 1.31
CA LEU A 263 -17.68 -29.62 1.82
C LEU A 263 -16.89 -29.00 2.97
N GLN A 264 -16.50 -27.74 2.79
CA GLN A 264 -15.93 -26.93 3.88
C GLN A 264 -16.95 -25.88 4.30
N VAL A 265 -17.04 -25.64 5.60
CA VAL A 265 -17.85 -24.54 6.14
C VAL A 265 -17.00 -23.30 6.35
N LYS A 266 -17.60 -22.14 6.10
CA LYS A 266 -16.96 -20.84 6.29
C LYS A 266 -17.50 -20.18 7.54
N SER A 267 -16.59 -19.59 8.31
CA SER A 267 -16.90 -18.94 9.57
C SER A 267 -17.86 -17.76 9.36
N ALA A 268 -18.54 -17.31 10.41
CA ALA A 268 -19.39 -16.11 10.35
C ALA A 268 -18.65 -14.85 9.87
N GLU A 269 -17.33 -14.78 10.07
CA GLU A 269 -16.47 -13.68 9.58
C GLU A 269 -16.35 -13.63 8.05
N GLU A 270 -16.73 -14.72 7.37
CA GLU A 270 -16.69 -14.86 5.92
C GLU A 270 -18.08 -14.70 5.27
N GLU A 271 -19.02 -14.05 5.95
CA GLU A 271 -20.38 -13.86 5.44
C GLU A 271 -20.48 -13.15 4.08
N ALA A 272 -21.64 -13.30 3.44
CA ALA A 272 -21.96 -12.60 2.20
C ALA A 272 -21.87 -11.09 2.37
N THR A 273 -20.86 -10.50 1.74
CA THR A 273 -20.78 -9.08 1.47
C THR A 273 -20.86 -8.84 -0.04
N PRO A 274 -21.21 -7.63 -0.49
CA PRO A 274 -21.21 -7.33 -1.92
C PRO A 274 -19.87 -7.67 -2.59
N ILE A 275 -18.74 -7.41 -1.92
CA ILE A 275 -17.43 -7.73 -2.50
C ILE A 275 -17.14 -9.23 -2.56
N ARG A 276 -17.58 -10.02 -1.56
CA ARG A 276 -17.46 -11.48 -1.57
C ARG A 276 -18.23 -12.11 -2.74
N THR A 277 -19.35 -11.50 -3.15
CA THR A 277 -20.08 -11.93 -4.37
C THR A 277 -19.20 -11.81 -5.62
N TYR A 278 -18.47 -10.70 -5.77
CA TYR A 278 -17.54 -10.49 -6.89
C TYR A 278 -16.28 -11.36 -6.78
N GLN A 279 -15.78 -11.64 -5.57
CA GLN A 279 -14.66 -12.56 -5.36
C GLN A 279 -15.03 -14.00 -5.76
N ALA A 280 -16.18 -14.49 -5.30
CA ALA A 280 -16.69 -15.80 -5.72
C ALA A 280 -16.86 -15.85 -7.24
N ALA A 281 -17.42 -14.80 -7.83
CA ALA A 281 -17.54 -14.73 -9.28
C ALA A 281 -16.18 -14.78 -9.98
N ALA A 282 -15.19 -14.01 -9.52
CA ALA A 282 -13.85 -14.02 -10.10
C ALA A 282 -13.16 -15.38 -10.02
N MET A 283 -13.38 -16.15 -8.94
CA MET A 283 -12.81 -17.49 -8.76
C MET A 283 -13.46 -18.56 -9.67
N GLU A 284 -14.72 -18.36 -10.05
CA GLU A 284 -15.49 -19.30 -10.88
C GLU A 284 -15.35 -19.03 -12.40
N ARG A 285 -14.76 -17.89 -12.80
CA ARG A 285 -14.60 -17.47 -14.21
C ARG A 285 -13.13 -17.50 -14.64
N PRO A 286 -12.85 -17.47 -15.96
CA PRO A 286 -11.48 -17.40 -16.46
C PRO A 286 -10.71 -16.21 -15.86
N ARG A 287 -9.44 -16.47 -15.51
CA ARG A 287 -8.49 -15.42 -15.11
C ARG A 287 -8.49 -14.31 -16.17
N GLY A 288 -8.52 -13.05 -15.72
CA GLY A 288 -8.54 -11.89 -16.61
C GLY A 288 -9.91 -11.21 -16.77
N TRP A 289 -11.00 -11.90 -16.43
CA TRP A 289 -12.35 -11.35 -16.54
C TRP A 289 -12.69 -10.32 -15.46
N TYR A 290 -11.93 -10.32 -14.36
CA TYR A 290 -12.04 -9.46 -13.20
C TYR A 290 -10.67 -8.88 -12.81
N PRO A 291 -10.63 -7.81 -12.00
CA PRO A 291 -9.39 -7.32 -11.40
C PRO A 291 -8.68 -8.45 -10.65
N MET A 292 -7.36 -8.56 -10.78
CA MET A 292 -6.61 -9.73 -10.31
C MET A 292 -6.66 -9.88 -8.79
N TRP A 293 -6.87 -8.78 -8.07
CA TRP A 293 -6.95 -8.77 -6.62
C TRP A 293 -8.19 -9.49 -6.08
N LEU A 294 -9.27 -9.62 -6.86
CA LEU A 294 -10.41 -10.46 -6.47
C LEU A 294 -10.03 -11.94 -6.37
N GLY A 295 -9.01 -12.36 -7.12
CA GLY A 295 -8.36 -13.68 -7.00
C GLY A 295 -7.20 -13.72 -5.98
N ARG A 296 -7.11 -12.72 -5.08
CA ARG A 296 -6.03 -12.58 -4.09
C ARG A 296 -4.62 -12.44 -4.68
N GLU A 297 -4.49 -11.67 -5.76
CA GLU A 297 -3.19 -11.26 -6.27
C GLU A 297 -3.00 -9.75 -6.18
N GLN A 298 -1.84 -9.29 -5.72
CA GLN A 298 -1.56 -7.84 -5.71
C GLN A 298 -1.58 -7.26 -7.12
N GLU A 299 -2.48 -6.30 -7.34
CA GLU A 299 -2.52 -5.46 -8.53
C GLU A 299 -1.82 -4.13 -8.25
N PHE A 300 -1.03 -3.65 -9.20
CA PHE A 300 -0.37 -2.35 -9.12
C PHE A 300 -1.08 -1.31 -9.98
N TRP A 301 -1.11 -0.08 -9.48
CA TRP A 301 -1.84 1.04 -10.08
C TRP A 301 -1.08 2.34 -9.85
N THR A 302 -1.16 3.27 -10.81
CA THR A 302 -0.64 4.65 -10.69
C THR A 302 -1.79 5.65 -10.82
N ILE A 303 -1.53 6.91 -10.47
CA ILE A 303 -2.49 8.01 -10.59
C ILE A 303 -2.32 8.82 -11.88
N THR A 304 -3.41 9.45 -12.29
CA THR A 304 -3.44 10.67 -13.12
C THR A 304 -4.42 11.65 -12.46
N GLY A 305 -4.10 12.95 -12.48
CA GLY A 305 -4.91 13.96 -11.83
C GLY A 305 -4.57 15.38 -12.27
N VAL A 306 -5.24 16.34 -11.66
CA VAL A 306 -4.93 17.77 -11.77
C VAL A 306 -4.28 18.21 -10.46
N VAL A 307 -3.23 19.02 -10.54
CA VAL A 307 -2.52 19.48 -9.34
C VAL A 307 -3.46 20.32 -8.48
N GLU A 308 -3.41 20.12 -7.16
CA GLU A 308 -4.26 20.76 -6.14
C GLU A 308 -5.69 20.24 -6.06
N ASP A 309 -6.05 19.28 -6.92
CA ASP A 309 -7.38 18.67 -6.89
C ASP A 309 -7.50 17.66 -5.74
N GLU A 310 -8.71 17.48 -5.22
CA GLU A 310 -8.99 16.63 -4.04
C GLU A 310 -9.29 15.17 -4.41
N ASP A 311 -9.29 14.87 -5.71
CA ASP A 311 -9.64 13.57 -6.30
C ASP A 311 -8.76 13.27 -7.52
N GLU A 312 -8.37 12.00 -7.67
CA GLU A 312 -7.49 11.51 -8.73
C GLU A 312 -7.99 10.17 -9.26
N SER A 313 -7.80 9.94 -10.57
CA SER A 313 -8.12 8.66 -11.22
C SER A 313 -6.95 7.68 -11.09
N LEU A 314 -7.24 6.38 -11.11
CA LEU A 314 -6.23 5.32 -11.13
C LEU A 314 -6.19 4.60 -12.48
N LEU A 315 -5.00 4.25 -12.93
CA LEU A 315 -4.78 3.29 -14.01
C LEU A 315 -4.02 2.08 -13.44
N GLY A 316 -4.62 0.90 -13.57
CA GLY A 316 -4.03 -0.39 -13.19
C GLY A 316 -3.10 -0.91 -14.25
N GLU A 317 -2.11 -1.72 -13.86
CA GLU A 317 -1.09 -2.26 -14.75
C GLU A 317 -1.65 -3.15 -15.88
N THR A 318 -2.90 -3.57 -15.73
CA THR A 318 -3.67 -4.37 -16.69
C THR A 318 -4.48 -3.51 -17.66
N GLY A 319 -4.49 -2.18 -17.51
CA GLY A 319 -5.35 -1.26 -18.27
C GLY A 319 -6.74 -1.06 -17.66
N THR A 320 -7.01 -1.63 -16.47
CA THR A 320 -8.21 -1.34 -15.68
C THR A 320 -8.16 0.10 -15.17
N PHE A 321 -9.24 0.86 -15.34
CA PHE A 321 -9.29 2.28 -14.98
C PHE A 321 -10.29 2.53 -13.85
N GLU A 322 -9.90 3.25 -12.80
CA GLU A 322 -10.79 3.75 -11.75
C GLU A 322 -10.97 5.26 -11.91
N ALA A 323 -12.21 5.69 -12.11
CA ALA A 323 -12.51 7.07 -12.49
C ALA A 323 -12.15 8.10 -11.42
N ARG A 324 -12.35 7.77 -10.15
CA ARG A 324 -12.19 8.66 -9.00
C ARG A 324 -12.07 7.85 -7.72
N ARG A 325 -11.65 8.47 -6.62
CA ARG A 325 -11.58 7.86 -5.30
C ARG A 325 -12.91 7.21 -4.92
N ASP A 326 -12.82 5.98 -4.43
CA ASP A 326 -13.94 5.11 -4.06
C ASP A 326 -14.91 4.83 -5.23
N GLY A 327 -14.45 4.97 -6.48
CA GLY A 327 -15.23 4.82 -7.69
C GLY A 327 -15.32 3.38 -8.22
N PHE A 328 -16.16 3.19 -9.25
CA PHE A 328 -16.18 1.95 -10.03
C PHE A 328 -14.93 1.82 -10.90
N SER A 329 -14.66 0.61 -11.36
CA SER A 329 -13.63 0.33 -12.36
C SER A 329 -14.22 0.07 -13.75
N VAL A 330 -13.43 0.37 -14.77
CA VAL A 330 -13.70 0.11 -16.18
C VAL A 330 -12.60 -0.80 -16.73
N MET A 331 -12.98 -1.98 -17.20
CA MET A 331 -12.06 -2.98 -17.75
C MET A 331 -12.28 -3.15 -19.26
N PRO A 332 -11.22 -3.07 -20.09
CA PRO A 332 -11.32 -3.35 -21.52
C PRO A 332 -11.28 -4.86 -21.82
N PHE A 333 -11.93 -5.27 -22.91
CA PHE A 333 -11.88 -6.62 -23.50
C PHE A 333 -11.94 -6.51 -25.03
N VAL A 334 -11.19 -7.36 -25.73
CA VAL A 334 -11.27 -7.47 -27.20
C VAL A 334 -12.03 -8.74 -27.57
N LEU A 335 -13.11 -8.57 -28.33
CA LEU A 335 -14.00 -9.65 -28.74
C LEU A 335 -13.80 -9.93 -30.24
N ASN A 336 -13.44 -11.16 -30.60
CA ASN A 336 -13.34 -11.59 -32.00
C ASN A 336 -13.59 -13.09 -32.11
N ASP A 337 -14.30 -13.52 -33.17
CA ASP A 337 -14.58 -14.94 -33.45
C ASP A 337 -15.18 -15.73 -32.26
N GLY A 338 -15.98 -15.06 -31.41
CA GLY A 338 -16.58 -15.66 -30.21
C GLY A 338 -15.63 -15.81 -29.02
N HIS A 339 -14.40 -15.32 -29.13
CA HIS A 339 -13.41 -15.28 -28.06
C HIS A 339 -13.46 -13.95 -27.31
N VAL A 340 -13.25 -14.00 -25.98
CA VAL A 340 -13.14 -12.83 -25.10
C VAL A 340 -11.68 -12.73 -24.69
N THR A 341 -10.92 -11.83 -25.30
CA THR A 341 -9.52 -11.58 -24.94
C THR A 341 -9.45 -10.56 -23.80
N SER A 342 -8.70 -10.91 -22.75
CA SER A 342 -8.43 -10.09 -21.58
C SER A 342 -6.92 -9.82 -21.40
N TRP A 343 -6.55 -9.10 -20.34
CA TRP A 343 -5.14 -8.90 -19.98
C TRP A 343 -4.40 -10.22 -19.70
N ALA A 344 -5.11 -11.29 -19.34
CA ALA A 344 -4.50 -12.59 -19.05
C ALA A 344 -4.08 -13.36 -20.32
N ASP A 345 -4.57 -12.95 -21.49
CA ASP A 345 -4.38 -13.62 -22.77
C ASP A 345 -3.30 -12.93 -23.64
N VAL A 346 -2.75 -11.80 -23.17
CA VAL A 346 -1.81 -10.93 -23.89
C VAL A 346 -0.62 -10.57 -23.00
N SER A 347 0.43 -10.00 -23.58
CA SER A 347 1.45 -9.31 -22.76
C SER A 347 1.02 -7.88 -22.47
N CYS A 348 1.23 -7.41 -21.24
CA CYS A 348 0.94 -6.04 -20.83
C CYS A 348 2.25 -5.30 -20.51
N ASP A 349 2.53 -4.23 -21.26
CA ASP A 349 3.64 -3.33 -21.03
C ASP A 349 3.13 -1.98 -20.52
N GLN A 350 3.76 -1.44 -19.48
CA GLN A 350 3.39 -0.15 -18.91
C GLN A 350 4.37 0.93 -19.36
N SER A 351 3.89 2.16 -19.50
CA SER A 351 4.73 3.32 -19.82
C SER A 351 4.21 4.60 -19.20
N LEU A 352 5.09 5.61 -19.13
CA LEU A 352 4.77 7.00 -18.87
C LEU A 352 5.12 7.82 -20.11
N ALA A 353 4.39 8.90 -20.39
CA ALA A 353 4.77 9.82 -21.46
C ALA A 353 6.19 10.37 -21.23
N ASP A 354 7.02 10.35 -22.27
CA ASP A 354 8.44 10.70 -22.22
C ASP A 354 9.23 10.00 -21.09
N ASP A 355 8.81 8.79 -20.70
CA ASP A 355 9.37 7.93 -19.64
C ASP A 355 9.24 8.46 -18.19
N TYR A 356 8.70 9.67 -17.97
CA TYR A 356 8.60 10.23 -16.61
C TYR A 356 7.40 11.13 -16.32
N LEU A 357 6.67 11.61 -17.33
CA LEU A 357 5.49 12.46 -17.08
C LEU A 357 4.37 11.62 -16.47
N PRO A 358 3.55 12.15 -15.54
CA PRO A 358 2.53 11.38 -14.84
C PRO A 358 1.28 11.18 -15.72
N MET A 359 1.50 10.70 -16.94
CA MET A 359 0.52 10.45 -17.98
C MET A 359 0.69 9.00 -18.41
N PRO A 360 0.02 8.06 -17.71
CA PRO A 360 0.32 6.65 -17.81
C PRO A 360 -0.37 5.99 -18.99
N SER A 361 0.26 4.93 -19.52
CA SER A 361 -0.33 4.04 -20.52
C SER A 361 -0.05 2.57 -20.19
N VAL A 362 -0.92 1.69 -20.68
CA VAL A 362 -0.75 0.23 -20.70
C VAL A 362 -1.00 -0.28 -22.12
N THR A 363 -0.05 -1.02 -22.68
CA THR A 363 -0.16 -1.62 -24.01
C THR A 363 -0.32 -3.13 -23.90
N TRP A 364 -1.43 -3.63 -24.41
CA TRP A 364 -1.65 -5.05 -24.65
C TRP A 364 -1.06 -5.42 -26.01
N THR A 365 -0.26 -6.47 -26.05
CA THR A 365 0.29 -7.01 -27.31
C THR A 365 -0.20 -8.43 -27.53
N ALA A 366 -0.99 -8.61 -28.59
CA ALA A 366 -1.40 -9.89 -29.14
C ALA A 366 -0.61 -10.19 -30.43
N PRO A 367 -0.70 -11.40 -31.03
CA PRO A 367 0.08 -11.76 -32.21
C PRO A 367 -0.10 -10.84 -33.42
N ASP A 368 -1.29 -10.29 -33.62
CA ASP A 368 -1.70 -9.53 -34.82
C ASP A 368 -2.40 -8.20 -34.51
N TRP A 369 -2.43 -7.78 -33.24
CA TRP A 369 -2.92 -6.46 -32.85
C TRP A 369 -2.33 -5.99 -31.52
N THR A 370 -2.44 -4.68 -31.28
CA THR A 370 -2.16 -4.07 -29.97
C THR A 370 -3.33 -3.21 -29.51
N LEU A 371 -3.55 -3.15 -28.19
CA LEU A 371 -4.49 -2.21 -27.56
C LEU A 371 -3.76 -1.38 -26.52
N GLU A 372 -3.62 -0.08 -26.76
CA GLU A 372 -3.05 0.86 -25.78
C GLU A 372 -4.16 1.60 -25.04
N VAL A 373 -4.12 1.55 -23.70
CA VAL A 373 -4.98 2.32 -22.80
C VAL A 373 -4.17 3.46 -22.22
N SER A 374 -4.49 4.71 -22.58
CA SER A 374 -3.79 5.92 -22.12
C SER A 374 -4.72 6.82 -21.33
N ALA A 375 -4.28 7.34 -20.20
CA ALA A 375 -5.07 8.24 -19.36
C ALA A 375 -4.41 9.63 -19.23
N VAL A 376 -5.22 10.70 -19.33
CA VAL A 376 -4.79 12.08 -19.12
C VAL A 376 -5.89 12.88 -18.44
N SER A 377 -5.56 13.50 -17.31
CA SER A 377 -6.46 14.39 -16.56
C SER A 377 -6.28 15.84 -16.99
N PHE A 378 -7.37 16.60 -16.95
CA PHE A 378 -7.41 17.98 -17.41
C PHE A 378 -8.54 18.76 -16.75
N GLY A 379 -8.47 20.08 -16.90
CA GLY A 379 -9.39 21.00 -16.23
C GLY A 379 -8.72 21.78 -15.11
N GLU A 380 -9.54 22.32 -14.23
CA GLU A 380 -9.13 23.04 -13.03
C GLU A 380 -9.53 22.22 -11.80
N ALA A 381 -8.79 22.38 -10.70
CA ALA A 381 -9.10 21.73 -9.43
C ALA A 381 -10.56 21.99 -9.00
N GLY A 382 -11.27 20.94 -8.56
CA GLY A 382 -12.69 21.00 -8.20
C GLY A 382 -13.68 21.05 -9.38
N SER A 383 -13.19 21.03 -10.63
CA SER A 383 -14.01 20.93 -11.85
C SER A 383 -13.26 20.22 -12.99
N SER A 384 -12.50 19.17 -12.67
CA SER A 384 -11.64 18.40 -13.57
C SER A 384 -12.28 17.09 -14.06
N ALA A 385 -11.63 16.47 -15.05
CA ALA A 385 -11.98 15.15 -15.56
C ALA A 385 -10.75 14.39 -16.08
N THR A 386 -10.90 13.09 -16.28
CA THR A 386 -9.89 12.24 -16.92
C THR A 386 -10.42 11.69 -18.24
N ALA A 387 -9.67 11.89 -19.32
CA ALA A 387 -9.91 11.23 -20.60
C ALA A 387 -9.08 9.95 -20.70
N VAL A 388 -9.71 8.86 -21.12
CA VAL A 388 -9.08 7.56 -21.36
C VAL A 388 -9.23 7.21 -22.83
N ARG A 389 -8.11 6.99 -23.52
CA ARG A 389 -8.05 6.51 -24.91
C ARG A 389 -7.77 5.02 -24.94
N TYR A 390 -8.56 4.30 -25.74
CA TYR A 390 -8.35 2.92 -26.13
C TYR A 390 -7.94 2.91 -27.61
N ARG A 391 -6.65 2.77 -27.88
CA ARG A 391 -6.06 2.78 -29.22
C ARG A 391 -5.79 1.35 -29.67
N PHE A 392 -6.60 0.86 -30.60
CA PHE A 392 -6.41 -0.44 -31.23
C PHE A 392 -5.62 -0.28 -32.53
N VAL A 393 -4.59 -1.10 -32.72
CA VAL A 393 -3.79 -1.16 -33.95
C VAL A 393 -3.80 -2.59 -34.47
N ASN A 394 -4.20 -2.77 -35.73
CA ASN A 394 -4.06 -4.05 -36.41
C ASN A 394 -2.64 -4.18 -36.96
N THR A 395 -1.80 -4.98 -36.31
CA THR A 395 -0.41 -5.23 -36.71
C THR A 395 -0.28 -6.44 -37.65
N GLY A 396 -1.36 -7.17 -37.87
CA GLY A 396 -1.46 -8.31 -38.78
C GLY A 396 -1.53 -7.92 -40.25
N SER A 397 -1.57 -8.94 -41.10
CA SER A 397 -1.63 -8.81 -42.56
C SER A 397 -3.04 -8.84 -43.16
N SER A 398 -4.06 -9.10 -42.33
CA SER A 398 -5.46 -9.25 -42.75
C SER A 398 -6.35 -8.27 -41.98
N PRO A 399 -7.50 -7.84 -42.53
CA PRO A 399 -8.45 -7.01 -41.78
C PRO A 399 -8.87 -7.69 -40.48
N PHE A 400 -8.90 -6.92 -39.39
CA PHE A 400 -9.43 -7.34 -38.11
C PHE A 400 -10.91 -6.99 -38.05
N HIS A 401 -11.73 -7.97 -37.67
CA HIS A 401 -13.17 -7.82 -37.45
C HIS A 401 -13.50 -8.30 -36.04
N GLY A 402 -13.95 -7.39 -35.20
CA GLY A 402 -14.26 -7.68 -33.81
C GLY A 402 -14.88 -6.48 -33.10
N GLU A 403 -14.76 -6.45 -31.78
CA GLU A 403 -15.31 -5.39 -30.94
C GLU A 403 -14.41 -5.09 -29.74
N LEU A 404 -14.42 -3.84 -29.28
CA LEU A 404 -13.90 -3.45 -27.97
C LEU A 404 -15.09 -3.38 -27.00
N ALA A 405 -15.03 -4.14 -25.93
CA ALA A 405 -16.00 -4.08 -24.84
C ALA A 405 -15.36 -3.42 -23.60
N LEU A 406 -16.07 -2.48 -22.99
CA LEU A 406 -15.70 -1.82 -21.74
C LEU A 406 -16.70 -2.23 -20.66
N ALA A 407 -16.28 -3.06 -19.72
CA ALA A 407 -17.10 -3.50 -18.60
C ALA A 407 -16.89 -2.57 -17.41
N VAL A 408 -17.97 -1.93 -16.96
CA VAL A 408 -18.00 -1.08 -15.76
C VAL A 408 -18.55 -1.90 -14.60
N ARG A 409 -17.79 -2.00 -13.51
CA ARG A 409 -18.16 -2.82 -12.34
C ARG A 409 -18.01 -2.05 -11.03
N PRO A 410 -18.86 -2.33 -10.02
CA PRO A 410 -18.87 -1.65 -8.72
C PRO A 410 -17.73 -2.13 -7.80
N VAL A 411 -16.53 -2.25 -8.36
CA VAL A 411 -15.33 -2.78 -7.72
C VAL A 411 -14.22 -1.76 -7.94
N GLN A 412 -13.57 -1.33 -6.86
CA GLN A 412 -12.41 -0.44 -6.90
C GLN A 412 -11.18 -1.18 -7.45
N LEU A 413 -10.22 -0.44 -7.98
CA LEU A 413 -8.92 -0.99 -8.33
C LEU A 413 -8.07 -1.23 -7.07
N ASN A 414 -8.27 -0.40 -6.05
CA ASN A 414 -7.62 -0.56 -4.75
C ASN A 414 -8.22 -1.75 -3.98
N PRO A 415 -7.40 -2.74 -3.54
CA PRO A 415 -7.91 -3.97 -2.93
C PRO A 415 -8.33 -3.81 -1.46
N THR A 416 -9.07 -4.80 -0.96
CA THR A 416 -9.59 -4.81 0.43
C THR A 416 -8.49 -4.81 1.50
N TRP A 417 -7.34 -5.42 1.25
CA TRP A 417 -6.17 -5.36 2.16
C TRP A 417 -5.40 -4.03 2.07
N GLN A 418 -5.86 -3.08 1.26
CA GLN A 418 -5.43 -1.67 1.20
C GLN A 418 -6.65 -0.73 1.34
N TYR A 419 -7.63 -1.12 2.16
CA TYR A 419 -8.84 -0.33 2.48
C TYR A 419 -9.72 0.09 1.29
N GLY A 420 -9.53 -0.49 0.10
CA GLY A 420 -10.45 -0.33 -1.03
C GLY A 420 -11.55 -1.39 -1.04
N GLY A 421 -11.99 -1.81 -2.23
CA GLY A 421 -12.91 -2.93 -2.38
C GLY A 421 -14.16 -2.61 -3.21
N PHE A 422 -15.31 -2.43 -2.57
CA PHE A 422 -16.60 -2.27 -3.24
C PHE A 422 -16.98 -0.79 -3.43
N SER A 423 -17.49 -0.44 -4.62
CA SER A 423 -18.01 0.89 -4.94
C SER A 423 -19.45 0.77 -5.48
N PRO A 424 -20.46 0.89 -4.61
CA PRO A 424 -21.85 0.55 -4.96
C PRO A 424 -22.40 1.40 -6.10
N MET A 425 -23.04 0.75 -7.08
CA MET A 425 -23.79 1.36 -8.17
C MET A 425 -25.29 1.05 -8.01
N ARG A 426 -26.01 1.82 -7.18
CA ARG A 426 -27.39 1.49 -6.76
C ARG A 426 -28.44 1.86 -7.79
N SER A 427 -28.26 2.98 -8.47
CA SER A 427 -29.03 3.32 -9.66
C SER A 427 -28.10 3.61 -10.82
N VAL A 428 -28.30 2.92 -11.93
CA VAL A 428 -27.58 3.13 -13.17
C VAL A 428 -28.56 3.63 -14.21
N GLU A 429 -28.22 4.73 -14.89
CA GLU A 429 -29.00 5.31 -15.97
C GLU A 429 -28.08 5.65 -17.15
N LEU A 430 -28.44 5.13 -18.33
CA LEU A 430 -27.78 5.42 -19.60
C LEU A 430 -28.67 6.36 -20.41
N PHE A 431 -28.10 7.47 -20.86
CA PHE A 431 -28.80 8.42 -21.73
C PHE A 431 -28.12 8.51 -23.09
N GLU A 432 -28.88 8.25 -24.16
CA GLU A 432 -28.46 8.62 -25.51
C GLU A 432 -28.74 10.10 -25.76
N ALA A 433 -27.82 10.76 -26.47
CA ALA A 433 -28.06 12.07 -27.05
C ALA A 433 -29.33 12.08 -27.92
N GLY A 434 -30.22 13.05 -27.68
CA GLY A 434 -31.48 13.24 -28.39
C GLY A 434 -31.42 14.28 -29.52
N ALA A 435 -30.40 15.14 -29.57
CA ALA A 435 -30.21 16.15 -30.60
C ALA A 435 -28.77 16.14 -31.16
N PRO A 436 -28.54 16.52 -32.43
CA PRO A 436 -27.19 16.65 -33.01
C PRO A 436 -26.30 17.72 -32.34
N SER A 437 -26.88 18.58 -31.49
CA SER A 437 -26.18 19.56 -30.67
C SER A 437 -25.65 18.99 -29.35
N ASP A 438 -26.08 17.77 -28.99
CA ASP A 438 -25.63 17.09 -27.79
C ASP A 438 -24.20 16.62 -28.03
N ARG A 439 -23.35 16.94 -27.06
CA ARG A 439 -21.90 16.95 -27.28
C ARG A 439 -21.24 15.60 -26.99
N ALA A 440 -21.80 14.81 -26.08
CA ALA A 440 -21.50 13.38 -25.93
C ALA A 440 -22.61 12.54 -26.56
N ALA A 441 -22.26 11.45 -27.24
CA ALA A 441 -23.25 10.55 -27.85
C ALA A 441 -24.02 9.72 -26.80
N MET A 442 -23.38 9.42 -25.67
CA MET A 442 -24.00 8.72 -24.55
C MET A 442 -23.40 9.15 -23.20
N THR A 443 -24.20 9.12 -22.14
CA THR A 443 -23.74 9.36 -20.76
C THR A 443 -24.11 8.22 -19.82
N LEU A 444 -23.26 7.98 -18.82
CA LEU A 444 -23.51 7.09 -17.69
C LEU A 444 -23.75 7.94 -16.44
N HIS A 445 -24.90 7.73 -15.83
CA HIS A 445 -25.22 8.25 -14.50
C HIS A 445 -25.25 7.12 -13.48
N VAL A 446 -24.57 7.30 -12.36
CA VAL A 446 -24.63 6.40 -11.20
C VAL A 446 -25.11 7.20 -10.00
N ASP A 447 -26.10 6.67 -9.30
CA ASP A 447 -26.72 7.31 -8.13
C ASP A 447 -27.19 8.75 -8.44
N ARG A 448 -27.67 8.98 -9.67
CA ARG A 448 -28.09 10.28 -10.27
C ARG A 448 -26.98 11.24 -10.64
N HIS A 449 -25.72 10.88 -10.43
CA HIS A 449 -24.58 11.73 -10.77
C HIS A 449 -23.95 11.30 -12.10
N LEU A 450 -23.50 12.27 -12.90
CA LEU A 450 -22.77 11.99 -14.13
C LEU A 450 -21.41 11.37 -13.79
N ARG A 451 -21.10 10.21 -14.37
CA ARG A 451 -19.86 9.47 -14.10
C ARG A 451 -19.07 9.07 -15.34
N ALA A 452 -19.69 9.00 -16.50
CA ALA A 452 -18.97 8.88 -17.76
C ALA A 452 -19.68 9.62 -18.89
N LEU A 453 -18.88 10.19 -19.80
CA LEU A 453 -19.30 10.76 -21.07
C LEU A 453 -18.60 9.97 -22.18
N LEU A 454 -19.38 9.51 -23.16
CA LEU A 454 -18.89 8.78 -24.32
C LEU A 454 -19.10 9.67 -25.57
N PRO A 455 -18.04 10.29 -26.10
CA PRO A 455 -18.13 11.15 -27.29
C PRO A 455 -18.65 10.41 -28.51
N GLU A 456 -18.27 9.14 -28.68
CA GLU A 456 -18.75 8.28 -29.75
C GLU A 456 -19.88 7.37 -29.25
N ARG A 457 -20.87 7.11 -30.11
CA ARG A 457 -21.99 6.21 -29.82
C ARG A 457 -21.49 4.75 -29.80
N PRO A 458 -21.64 4.00 -28.69
CA PRO A 458 -21.38 2.56 -28.67
C PRO A 458 -22.29 1.82 -29.67
N SER A 459 -21.79 0.74 -30.28
CA SER A 459 -22.61 -0.16 -31.10
C SER A 459 -23.64 -0.92 -30.26
N ALA A 460 -23.33 -1.18 -28.99
CA ALA A 460 -24.27 -1.66 -27.98
C ALA A 460 -23.91 -1.08 -26.60
N ALA A 461 -24.93 -0.81 -25.78
CA ALA A 461 -24.76 -0.39 -24.39
C ALA A 461 -25.92 -0.88 -23.53
N GLY A 462 -25.62 -1.34 -22.32
CA GLY A 462 -26.65 -1.74 -21.36
C GLY A 462 -26.10 -2.07 -19.99
N ALA A 463 -26.99 -2.01 -19.01
CA ALA A 463 -26.73 -2.39 -17.62
C ALA A 463 -27.44 -3.70 -17.28
N GLN A 464 -26.93 -4.39 -16.25
CA GLN A 464 -27.59 -5.54 -15.63
C GLN A 464 -27.15 -5.67 -14.16
N THR A 465 -27.96 -6.37 -13.36
CA THR A 465 -27.62 -6.70 -11.98
C THR A 465 -26.78 -7.97 -11.90
N MET A 466 -25.97 -8.11 -10.85
CA MET A 466 -25.23 -9.35 -10.60
C MET A 466 -26.16 -10.58 -10.42
N ALA A 467 -27.42 -10.37 -10.02
CA ALA A 467 -28.42 -11.45 -9.92
C ALA A 467 -28.83 -12.01 -11.29
N GLU A 468 -28.69 -11.22 -12.36
CA GLU A 468 -28.90 -11.65 -13.75
C GLU A 468 -27.64 -12.32 -14.35
N GLY A 469 -26.52 -12.28 -13.63
CA GLY A 469 -25.18 -12.71 -14.07
C GLY A 469 -24.23 -11.53 -14.28
N ASP A 470 -22.95 -11.81 -14.54
CA ASP A 470 -21.98 -10.77 -14.92
C ASP A 470 -22.17 -10.36 -16.39
N VAL A 471 -21.83 -9.11 -16.73
CA VAL A 471 -21.95 -8.59 -18.11
C VAL A 471 -21.18 -9.43 -19.13
N LEU A 472 -20.04 -10.03 -18.73
CA LEU A 472 -19.27 -10.91 -19.60
C LEU A 472 -19.91 -12.30 -19.78
N ASP A 473 -20.69 -12.78 -18.81
CA ASP A 473 -21.45 -14.03 -18.98
C ASP A 473 -22.44 -13.86 -20.15
N THR A 474 -23.10 -12.69 -20.23
CA THR A 474 -24.00 -12.32 -21.34
C THR A 474 -23.23 -12.23 -22.67
N VAL A 475 -22.02 -11.65 -22.67
CA VAL A 475 -21.17 -11.53 -23.86
C VAL A 475 -20.71 -12.89 -24.37
N ALA A 476 -20.23 -13.76 -23.48
CA ALA A 476 -19.77 -15.10 -23.81
C ALA A 476 -20.89 -15.99 -24.36
N ALA A 477 -22.13 -15.75 -23.93
CA ALA A 477 -23.33 -16.38 -24.50
C ALA A 477 -23.75 -15.80 -25.87
N GLY A 478 -23.01 -14.83 -26.43
CA GLY A 478 -23.31 -14.16 -27.70
C GLY A 478 -24.34 -13.03 -27.60
N GLY A 479 -24.77 -12.67 -26.40
CA GLY A 479 -25.73 -11.60 -26.13
C GLY A 479 -25.08 -10.27 -25.74
N ARG A 480 -25.90 -9.23 -25.56
CA ARG A 480 -25.48 -7.94 -24.99
C ARG A 480 -26.54 -7.47 -23.99
N PRO A 481 -26.16 -6.88 -22.84
CA PRO A 481 -27.14 -6.25 -21.96
C PRO A 481 -27.84 -5.11 -22.70
N SER A 482 -29.13 -4.91 -22.42
CA SER A 482 -29.95 -3.93 -23.13
C SER A 482 -30.69 -2.95 -22.21
N ALA A 483 -30.72 -3.20 -20.90
CA ALA A 483 -31.42 -2.32 -19.97
C ALA A 483 -30.69 -0.98 -19.87
N GLN A 484 -31.41 0.12 -20.10
CA GLN A 484 -30.85 1.47 -19.98
C GLN A 484 -30.95 2.03 -18.56
N THR A 485 -31.78 1.40 -17.72
CA THR A 485 -31.94 1.76 -16.32
C THR A 485 -31.99 0.51 -15.47
N VAL A 486 -31.17 0.47 -14.42
CA VAL A 486 -31.15 -0.60 -13.42
C VAL A 486 -31.14 0.03 -12.03
N VAL A 487 -31.93 -0.54 -11.12
CA VAL A 487 -31.91 -0.19 -9.70
C VAL A 487 -31.70 -1.46 -8.90
N GLU A 488 -30.62 -1.50 -8.11
CA GLU A 488 -30.23 -2.63 -7.29
C GLU A 488 -29.85 -2.11 -5.90
N ARG A 489 -30.40 -2.72 -4.85
CA ARG A 489 -30.34 -2.19 -3.48
C ARG A 489 -28.93 -2.19 -2.91
N GLU A 490 -28.16 -3.23 -3.17
CA GLU A 490 -26.81 -3.40 -2.65
C GLU A 490 -25.74 -2.72 -3.52
N GLY A 491 -26.11 -2.24 -4.71
CA GLY A 491 -25.24 -1.56 -5.66
C GLY A 491 -24.43 -2.52 -6.54
N LYS A 492 -24.86 -3.76 -6.71
CA LYS A 492 -24.22 -4.80 -7.52
C LYS A 492 -24.65 -4.72 -8.99
N SER A 493 -24.67 -3.52 -9.56
CA SER A 493 -25.02 -3.27 -10.96
C SER A 493 -23.75 -3.12 -11.81
N SER A 494 -23.74 -3.71 -13.00
CA SER A 494 -22.65 -3.58 -13.97
C SER A 494 -23.16 -2.98 -15.28
N VAL A 495 -22.27 -2.35 -16.05
CA VAL A 495 -22.57 -1.77 -17.37
C VAL A 495 -21.59 -2.31 -18.40
N LEU A 496 -22.06 -2.49 -19.64
CA LEU A 496 -21.22 -2.81 -20.77
C LEU A 496 -21.39 -1.75 -21.85
N PHE A 497 -20.28 -1.24 -22.37
CA PHE A 497 -20.23 -0.47 -23.62
C PHE A 497 -19.46 -1.27 -24.66
N VAL A 498 -19.97 -1.37 -25.88
CA VAL A 498 -19.35 -2.12 -26.98
C VAL A 498 -19.15 -1.21 -28.18
N TYR A 499 -18.00 -1.30 -28.82
CA TYR A 499 -17.64 -0.56 -30.02
C TYR A 499 -17.12 -1.51 -31.09
N THR A 500 -17.54 -1.32 -32.34
CA THR A 500 -17.08 -2.13 -33.46
C THR A 500 -15.61 -1.81 -33.82
N LEU A 501 -14.83 -2.87 -34.03
CA LEU A 501 -13.46 -2.84 -34.52
C LEU A 501 -13.39 -3.49 -35.92
N ASP A 502 -13.59 -2.67 -36.95
CA ASP A 502 -13.32 -3.02 -38.35
C ASP A 502 -12.05 -2.30 -38.81
N VAL A 503 -10.89 -2.94 -38.62
CA VAL A 503 -9.59 -2.27 -38.73
C VAL A 503 -8.74 -2.95 -39.81
N ALA A 504 -8.44 -2.22 -40.88
CA ALA A 504 -7.58 -2.69 -41.97
C ALA A 504 -6.13 -2.94 -41.47
N PRO A 505 -5.34 -3.77 -42.17
CA PRO A 505 -3.93 -3.99 -41.83
C PRO A 505 -3.15 -2.67 -41.70
N GLY A 506 -2.45 -2.49 -40.58
CA GLY A 506 -1.68 -1.28 -40.26
C GLY A 506 -2.52 -0.05 -39.90
N ALA A 507 -3.85 -0.15 -39.90
CA ALA A 507 -4.72 0.95 -39.50
C ALA A 507 -4.90 1.02 -37.98
N VAL A 508 -5.33 2.20 -37.52
CA VAL A 508 -5.53 2.53 -36.11
C VAL A 508 -7.00 2.88 -35.88
N ARG A 509 -7.55 2.44 -34.74
CA ARG A 509 -8.87 2.81 -34.27
C ARG A 509 -8.80 3.27 -32.81
N ASP A 510 -9.10 4.55 -32.60
CA ASP A 510 -9.17 5.14 -31.27
C ASP A 510 -10.63 5.23 -30.81
N ILE A 511 -10.86 4.90 -29.54
CA ILE A 511 -12.11 5.11 -28.80
C ILE A 511 -11.74 5.89 -27.53
N VAL A 512 -12.53 6.91 -27.18
CA VAL A 512 -12.25 7.78 -26.01
C VAL A 512 -13.46 7.76 -25.07
N ALA A 513 -13.20 7.71 -23.77
CA ALA A 513 -14.20 7.90 -22.71
C ALA A 513 -13.72 8.98 -21.73
N ILE A 514 -14.63 9.78 -21.20
CA ILE A 514 -14.31 10.88 -20.27
C ILE A 514 -15.02 10.64 -18.94
N PHE A 515 -14.28 10.77 -17.84
CA PHE A 515 -14.74 10.51 -16.49
C PHE A 515 -14.60 11.77 -15.63
N PRO A 516 -15.71 12.43 -15.26
CA PRO A 516 -15.69 13.56 -14.34
C PRO A 516 -15.15 13.15 -12.97
N LEU A 517 -14.26 13.96 -12.39
CA LEU A 517 -13.80 13.79 -11.01
C LEU A 517 -14.79 14.42 -10.02
N HIS A 518 -15.53 15.45 -10.45
CA HIS A 518 -16.44 16.24 -9.62
C HIS A 518 -17.85 16.36 -10.20
N ASP A 519 -18.85 16.45 -9.32
CA ASP A 519 -20.26 16.64 -9.68
C ASP A 519 -20.58 18.06 -10.19
N SER A 520 -19.75 19.04 -9.80
CA SER A 520 -19.85 20.45 -10.18
C SER A 520 -19.62 20.69 -11.69
N MET A 521 -19.10 19.69 -12.38
CA MET A 521 -18.62 19.82 -13.74
C MET A 521 -19.80 19.88 -14.74
N SER A 522 -19.86 20.95 -15.54
CA SER A 522 -20.89 21.11 -16.56
C SER A 522 -20.56 20.31 -17.81
N GLN A 523 -21.56 19.66 -18.39
CA GLN A 523 -21.43 18.96 -19.68
C GLN A 523 -20.88 19.86 -20.80
N GLU A 524 -20.94 21.18 -20.67
CA GLU A 524 -20.48 22.14 -21.69
C GLU A 524 -18.94 22.27 -21.78
N GLY A 525 -18.19 21.99 -20.69
CA GLY A 525 -16.75 22.24 -20.61
C GLY A 525 -15.85 21.17 -21.23
N TYR A 526 -16.35 19.94 -21.36
CA TYR A 526 -15.55 18.72 -21.66
C TYR A 526 -16.00 17.97 -22.90
N ALA A 527 -16.92 18.59 -23.62
CA ALA A 527 -18.01 17.87 -24.23
C ALA A 527 -17.67 17.20 -25.56
N VAL A 528 -16.52 17.52 -26.17
CA VAL A 528 -16.12 16.95 -27.48
C VAL A 528 -14.65 16.58 -27.38
N LEU A 529 -14.37 15.31 -27.14
CA LEU A 529 -13.03 14.74 -27.36
C LEU A 529 -13.13 13.66 -28.42
N THR A 530 -12.84 14.02 -29.67
CA THR A 530 -12.48 13.08 -30.73
C THR A 530 -11.06 12.55 -30.51
N SER A 531 -10.64 11.55 -31.30
CA SER A 531 -9.26 11.05 -31.26
C SER A 531 -8.21 12.15 -31.53
N SER A 532 -8.50 13.07 -32.45
CA SER A 532 -7.62 14.23 -32.72
C SER A 532 -7.60 15.25 -31.58
N ASP A 533 -8.72 15.41 -30.87
CA ASP A 533 -8.78 16.27 -29.70
C ASP A 533 -8.00 15.66 -28.53
N PHE A 534 -8.05 14.34 -28.36
CA PHE A 534 -7.25 13.64 -27.36
C PHE A 534 -5.75 13.83 -27.58
N GLU A 535 -5.26 13.72 -28.83
CA GLU A 535 -3.83 13.95 -29.10
C GLU A 535 -3.43 15.40 -28.80
N SER A 536 -4.27 16.36 -29.15
CA SER A 536 -4.04 17.78 -28.84
C SER A 536 -4.04 18.04 -27.33
N LEU A 537 -4.94 17.39 -26.59
CA LEU A 537 -4.99 17.39 -25.13
C LEU A 537 -3.70 16.78 -24.55
N TRP A 538 -3.30 15.59 -25.00
CA TRP A 538 -2.08 14.91 -24.57
C TRP A 538 -0.84 15.79 -24.71
N GLN A 539 -0.63 16.38 -25.90
CA GLN A 539 0.52 17.26 -26.14
C GLN A 539 0.49 18.53 -25.29
N ARG A 540 -0.70 19.09 -25.03
CA ARG A 540 -0.84 20.28 -24.17
C ARG A 540 -0.48 19.97 -22.73
N GLU A 541 -1.01 18.90 -22.16
CA GLU A 541 -0.73 18.53 -20.77
C GLU A 541 0.74 18.07 -20.61
N ALA A 542 1.31 17.38 -21.60
CA ALA A 542 2.73 17.05 -21.60
C ALA A 542 3.62 18.31 -21.58
N ALA A 543 3.30 19.33 -22.39
CA ALA A 543 4.02 20.59 -22.40
C ALA A 543 3.89 21.37 -21.07
N ALA A 544 2.72 21.29 -20.42
CA ALA A 544 2.51 21.86 -19.09
C ALA A 544 3.38 21.16 -18.03
N TRP A 545 3.46 19.83 -18.08
CA TRP A 545 4.32 19.05 -17.19
C TRP A 545 5.81 19.32 -17.42
N HIS A 546 6.28 19.37 -18.66
CA HIS A 546 7.67 19.77 -18.98
C HIS A 546 8.01 21.13 -18.38
N THR A 547 7.16 22.13 -18.59
CA THR A 547 7.35 23.48 -18.04
C THR A 547 7.51 23.48 -16.52
N ARG A 548 6.82 22.57 -15.84
CA ARG A 548 6.84 22.47 -14.38
C ARG A 548 8.03 21.67 -13.86
N LEU A 549 8.31 20.50 -14.46
CA LEU A 549 9.33 19.57 -13.98
C LEU A 549 10.76 19.97 -14.41
N ASP A 550 10.93 20.73 -15.49
CA ASP A 550 12.24 21.12 -16.01
C ASP A 550 12.79 22.44 -15.44
N ARG A 551 12.24 22.92 -14.32
CA ARG A 551 12.78 24.09 -13.59
C ARG A 551 14.20 23.85 -13.07
N VAL A 552 14.51 22.59 -12.77
CA VAL A 552 15.84 22.10 -12.39
C VAL A 552 16.09 20.86 -13.25
N THR A 553 17.18 20.86 -14.02
CA THR A 553 17.51 19.75 -14.91
C THR A 553 18.80 19.08 -14.46
N ILE A 554 18.79 17.75 -14.55
CA ILE A 554 19.95 16.89 -14.28
C ILE A 554 20.11 15.97 -15.48
N GLU A 555 21.24 16.05 -16.14
CA GLU A 555 21.61 15.18 -17.27
C GLU A 555 22.82 14.35 -16.84
N ILE A 556 22.62 13.04 -16.79
CA ILE A 556 23.65 12.03 -16.48
C ILE A 556 23.46 10.80 -17.39
N PRO A 557 24.50 9.98 -17.61
CA PRO A 557 24.38 8.75 -18.40
C PRO A 557 23.33 7.76 -17.86
N GLU A 558 23.18 7.66 -16.54
CA GLU A 558 22.12 6.87 -15.90
C GLU A 558 20.81 7.67 -15.77
N SER A 559 20.20 8.01 -16.91
CA SER A 559 18.98 8.84 -17.00
C SER A 559 17.83 8.32 -16.13
N ARG A 560 17.76 7.00 -15.93
CA ARG A 560 16.75 6.33 -15.12
C ARG A 560 16.63 6.89 -13.70
N LEU A 561 17.77 7.19 -13.05
CA LEU A 561 17.76 7.72 -11.69
C LEU A 561 17.06 9.09 -11.62
N VAL A 562 17.21 9.89 -12.68
CA VAL A 562 16.60 11.21 -12.83
C VAL A 562 15.14 11.12 -13.28
N GLN A 563 14.79 10.17 -14.15
CA GLN A 563 13.40 9.91 -14.54
C GLN A 563 12.54 9.58 -13.31
N VAL A 564 13.05 8.72 -12.41
CA VAL A 564 12.38 8.39 -11.15
C VAL A 564 12.22 9.61 -10.24
N LEU A 565 13.26 10.45 -10.14
CA LEU A 565 13.19 11.72 -9.42
C LEU A 565 12.08 12.62 -9.97
N ARG A 566 12.02 12.80 -11.31
CA ARG A 566 11.05 13.67 -11.98
C ARG A 566 9.61 13.17 -11.84
N SER A 567 9.37 11.86 -11.98
CA SER A 567 8.04 11.30 -11.77
C SER A 567 7.59 11.46 -10.33
N ASN A 568 8.47 11.22 -9.35
CA ASN A 568 8.12 11.42 -7.93
C ASN A 568 7.83 12.89 -7.61
N LEU A 569 8.52 13.85 -8.24
CA LEU A 569 8.14 15.27 -8.14
C LEU A 569 6.72 15.50 -8.68
N ALA A 570 6.38 14.90 -9.82
CA ALA A 570 5.05 15.00 -10.38
C ALA A 570 3.97 14.36 -9.49
N TYR A 571 4.25 13.18 -8.93
CA TYR A 571 3.35 12.49 -8.00
C TYR A 571 3.12 13.27 -6.70
N ILE A 572 4.15 13.91 -6.15
CA ILE A 572 4.01 14.83 -4.98
C ILE A 572 3.01 15.95 -5.30
N LEU A 573 3.10 16.52 -6.51
CA LEU A 573 2.24 17.63 -6.92
C LEU A 573 0.81 17.18 -7.23
N LEU A 574 0.64 15.98 -7.77
CA LEU A 574 -0.67 15.39 -8.04
C LEU A 574 -1.39 15.01 -6.75
N ASN A 575 -0.70 14.38 -5.80
CA ASN A 575 -1.25 14.04 -4.49
C ASN A 575 -1.41 15.27 -3.57
N GLN A 576 -1.35 16.50 -4.05
CA GLN A 576 -1.57 17.65 -3.16
C GLN A 576 -3.07 18.01 -3.17
N ASP A 577 -3.74 17.95 -2.01
CA ASP A 577 -5.15 18.36 -1.87
C ASP A 577 -5.21 19.83 -1.46
N GLY A 578 -5.51 20.72 -2.40
CA GLY A 578 -5.50 22.15 -2.14
C GLY A 578 -4.13 22.62 -1.60
N PRO A 579 -4.02 23.09 -0.35
CA PRO A 579 -2.73 23.43 0.26
C PRO A 579 -2.01 22.23 0.90
N TRP A 580 -2.69 21.09 1.10
CA TRP A 580 -2.21 19.99 1.95
C TRP A 580 -1.34 19.01 1.18
N ILE A 581 -0.09 18.87 1.61
CA ILE A 581 0.84 17.87 1.09
C ILE A 581 0.54 16.55 1.81
N LYS A 582 0.05 15.54 1.09
CA LYS A 582 -0.30 14.21 1.66
C LYS A 582 0.60 13.10 1.09
N PRO A 583 0.84 12.00 1.85
CA PRO A 583 1.70 10.89 1.41
C PRO A 583 1.08 10.02 0.31
N GLY A 584 -0.24 10.00 0.16
CA GLY A 584 -0.89 9.16 -0.84
C GLY A 584 -2.37 9.49 -1.09
N PRO A 585 -2.93 9.03 -2.23
CA PRO A 585 -4.26 9.40 -2.70
C PRO A 585 -5.40 8.53 -2.14
N ARG A 586 -5.10 7.45 -1.40
CA ARG A 586 -6.09 6.52 -0.86
C ARG A 586 -5.86 6.31 0.64
N ASN A 587 -4.99 5.38 1.02
CA ASN A 587 -4.74 4.98 2.40
C ASN A 587 -4.18 6.13 3.27
N TYR A 588 -3.42 7.04 2.64
CA TYR A 588 -2.74 8.14 3.30
C TYR A 588 -3.33 9.51 2.96
N ASN A 589 -4.66 9.59 2.78
CA ASN A 589 -5.34 10.82 2.39
C ASN A 589 -5.50 11.86 3.52
N ARG A 590 -4.38 12.27 4.12
CA ARG A 590 -4.25 13.31 5.16
C ARG A 590 -2.82 13.86 5.18
N SER A 591 -2.61 15.04 5.77
CA SER A 591 -1.29 15.69 5.78
C SER A 591 -0.62 15.58 7.12
N TRP A 592 0.56 14.97 7.17
CA TRP A 592 1.42 14.97 8.35
C TRP A 592 2.47 16.07 8.27
N MET A 593 2.83 16.68 9.39
CA MET A 593 3.93 17.65 9.47
C MET A 593 5.28 17.02 9.08
N ARG A 594 5.51 15.76 9.49
CA ARG A 594 6.69 14.97 9.13
C ARG A 594 6.86 14.84 7.63
N ASP A 595 5.87 14.26 6.99
CA ASP A 595 5.82 14.03 5.55
C ASP A 595 5.86 15.36 4.79
N GLY A 596 5.07 16.34 5.25
CA GLY A 596 4.94 17.66 4.65
C GLY A 596 6.25 18.46 4.70
N SER A 597 7.01 18.40 5.80
CA SER A 597 8.26 19.13 5.96
C SER A 597 9.39 18.59 5.06
N MET A 598 9.57 17.27 5.00
CA MET A 598 10.56 16.63 4.14
C MET A 598 10.19 16.74 2.65
N THR A 599 8.90 16.64 2.33
CA THR A 599 8.39 16.81 0.97
C THR A 599 8.51 18.26 0.53
N SER A 600 8.31 19.22 1.43
CA SER A 600 8.57 20.64 1.17
C SER A 600 10.04 20.91 0.84
N LEU A 601 11.00 20.24 1.50
CA LEU A 601 12.42 20.36 1.13
C LEU A 601 12.66 19.88 -0.30
N ALA A 602 12.08 18.73 -0.70
CA ALA A 602 12.21 18.21 -2.06
C ALA A 602 11.63 19.18 -3.10
N LEU A 603 10.41 19.70 -2.85
CA LEU A 603 9.74 20.69 -3.70
C LEU A 603 10.59 21.97 -3.85
N LEU A 604 11.09 22.52 -2.73
CA LEU A 604 11.91 23.74 -2.74
C LEU A 604 13.21 23.55 -3.53
N ARG A 605 13.91 22.41 -3.34
CA ARG A 605 15.14 22.08 -4.09
C ARG A 605 14.90 21.96 -5.59
N MET A 606 13.71 21.49 -5.98
CA MET A 606 13.26 21.39 -7.38
C MET A 606 12.61 22.68 -7.91
N GLY A 607 12.57 23.76 -7.12
CA GLY A 607 12.06 25.07 -7.54
C GLY A 607 10.55 25.25 -7.46
N GLU A 608 9.82 24.32 -6.84
CA GLU A 608 8.38 24.35 -6.56
C GLU A 608 8.11 25.05 -5.22
N ARG A 609 8.16 26.38 -5.25
CA ARG A 609 8.00 27.24 -4.05
C ARG A 609 6.56 27.54 -3.68
N GLU A 610 5.67 27.58 -4.66
CA GLU A 610 4.27 27.98 -4.47
C GLU A 610 3.44 26.94 -3.68
N PRO A 611 3.54 25.63 -3.96
CA PRO A 611 2.93 24.59 -3.11
C PRO A 611 3.30 24.71 -1.64
N VAL A 612 4.60 24.93 -1.35
CA VAL A 612 5.13 25.02 0.01
C VAL A 612 4.69 26.30 0.71
N ARG A 613 4.61 27.42 -0.02
CA ARG A 613 4.06 28.68 0.50
C ARG A 613 2.64 28.50 0.99
N ARG A 614 1.76 27.92 0.17
CA ARG A 614 0.36 27.67 0.52
C ARG A 614 0.23 26.70 1.69
N TYR A 615 1.01 25.62 1.69
CA TYR A 615 1.05 24.68 2.82
C TYR A 615 1.41 25.39 4.14
N LEU A 616 2.50 26.16 4.15
CA LEU A 616 2.94 26.89 5.34
C LEU A 616 1.95 27.98 5.78
N GLU A 617 1.36 28.72 4.85
CA GLU A 617 0.35 29.74 5.16
C GLU A 617 -0.92 29.14 5.77
N SER A 618 -1.39 28.00 5.23
CA SER A 618 -2.57 27.30 5.72
C SER A 618 -2.33 26.59 7.04
N PHE A 619 -1.10 26.11 7.29
CA PHE A 619 -0.75 25.40 8.52
C PHE A 619 -0.47 26.36 9.69
N LEU A 620 0.12 27.53 9.44
CA LEU A 620 0.55 28.48 10.47
C LEU A 620 -0.53 28.81 11.53
N PRO A 621 -1.81 29.01 11.20
CA PRO A 621 -2.88 29.27 12.17
C PRO A 621 -3.12 28.13 13.18
N PHE A 622 -2.68 26.90 12.88
CA PHE A 622 -2.90 25.75 13.76
C PHE A 622 -1.87 25.63 14.89
N VAL A 623 -0.74 26.35 14.82
CA VAL A 623 0.21 26.40 15.94
C VAL A 623 -0.40 27.20 17.08
N ASP A 624 -0.73 26.51 18.16
CA ASP A 624 -1.57 27.07 19.21
C ASP A 624 -0.87 28.17 20.02
N GLN A 625 -1.61 28.76 20.96
CA GLN A 625 -1.07 29.83 21.81
C GLN A 625 -0.02 29.33 22.81
N LYS A 626 0.00 28.03 23.13
CA LYS A 626 0.99 27.41 24.01
C LYS A 626 2.23 26.97 23.24
N GLY A 627 2.17 26.93 21.91
CA GLY A 627 3.24 26.47 21.03
C GLY A 627 3.12 25.01 20.61
N TRP A 628 2.01 24.34 20.89
CA TRP A 628 1.79 23.01 20.35
C TRP A 628 1.57 23.08 18.84
N VAL A 629 2.22 22.17 18.12
CA VAL A 629 2.16 22.02 16.66
C VAL A 629 1.39 20.74 16.40
N PRO A 630 0.28 20.77 15.64
CA PRO A 630 -0.39 19.55 15.23
C PRO A 630 0.51 18.68 14.36
N TRP A 631 0.43 17.36 14.51
CA TRP A 631 1.17 16.45 13.65
C TRP A 631 0.38 16.04 12.41
N VAL A 632 -0.96 16.04 12.46
CA VAL A 632 -1.84 15.67 11.34
C VAL A 632 -2.91 16.73 11.09
N VAL A 633 -3.18 16.97 9.80
CA VAL A 633 -4.35 17.66 9.27
C VAL A 633 -5.19 16.67 8.48
N LEU A 634 -6.45 16.52 8.88
CA LEU A 634 -7.44 15.62 8.27
C LEU A 634 -7.87 16.13 6.88
N PRO A 635 -8.45 15.27 6.02
CA PRO A 635 -8.87 15.67 4.67
C PRO A 635 -9.83 16.87 4.65
N GLU A 636 -10.64 17.08 5.69
CA GLU A 636 -11.52 18.25 5.80
C GLU A 636 -10.78 19.55 6.15
N GLY A 637 -9.45 19.50 6.24
CA GLY A 637 -8.58 20.64 6.54
C GLY A 637 -8.48 20.99 8.02
N ASN A 638 -8.99 20.15 8.92
CA ASN A 638 -8.91 20.38 10.37
C ASN A 638 -7.73 19.60 10.98
N PRO A 639 -6.93 20.21 11.88
CA PRO A 639 -5.91 19.46 12.61
C PRO A 639 -6.55 18.43 13.55
N VAL A 640 -5.87 17.31 13.76
CA VAL A 640 -6.24 16.37 14.84
C VAL A 640 -6.18 17.11 16.18
N GLY A 641 -7.14 16.83 17.06
CA GLY A 641 -7.21 17.48 18.36
C GLY A 641 -6.09 17.05 19.31
N PHE A 642 -5.71 17.94 20.23
CA PHE A 642 -4.77 17.60 21.29
C PHE A 642 -5.52 16.95 22.48
N GLU A 643 -5.48 15.63 22.60
CA GLU A 643 -6.01 14.91 23.77
C GLU A 643 -5.00 14.91 24.92
N ARG A 644 -5.30 15.59 26.03
CA ARG A 644 -4.36 15.72 27.16
C ARG A 644 -4.29 14.48 28.05
N ASP A 645 -5.35 13.68 28.05
CA ASP A 645 -5.56 12.63 29.04
C ASP A 645 -4.88 11.30 28.64
N THR A 646 -4.52 11.15 27.36
CA THR A 646 -3.68 10.06 26.87
C THR A 646 -2.54 10.67 26.05
N ARG A 647 -1.29 10.27 26.34
CA ARG A 647 -0.12 10.62 25.50
C ARG A 647 0.01 9.72 24.28
N GLU A 648 -0.81 8.67 24.24
CA GLU A 648 -0.96 7.80 23.08
C GLU A 648 -1.57 8.59 21.92
N GLY A 649 -1.00 8.43 20.73
CA GLY A 649 -1.40 9.10 19.51
C GLY A 649 -0.76 10.47 19.26
N HIS A 650 0.12 10.98 20.14
CA HIS A 650 0.81 12.26 19.92
C HIS A 650 2.15 12.07 19.21
N GLU A 651 2.56 13.08 18.45
CA GLU A 651 3.85 13.11 17.75
C GLU A 651 4.59 14.45 18.04
N TYR A 652 5.75 14.39 18.70
CA TYR A 652 6.48 15.58 19.18
C TYR A 652 7.66 16.00 18.27
N ASP A 653 7.97 15.21 17.24
CA ASP A 653 8.83 15.60 16.11
C ASP A 653 8.30 16.83 15.36
N SER A 654 6.97 16.96 15.26
CA SER A 654 6.28 18.05 14.56
C SER A 654 6.72 19.47 14.98
N GLN A 655 7.12 19.64 16.25
CA GLN A 655 7.63 20.90 16.80
C GLN A 655 8.93 21.32 16.09
N GLY A 656 9.82 20.35 15.90
CA GLY A 656 11.10 20.55 15.23
C GLY A 656 10.95 20.72 13.72
N GLU A 657 10.13 19.88 13.12
CA GLU A 657 9.82 19.86 11.68
C GLU A 657 9.16 21.16 11.20
N PHE A 658 8.30 21.76 12.01
CA PHE A 658 7.73 23.07 11.70
C PHE A 658 8.78 24.17 11.64
N ALA A 659 9.72 24.21 12.59
CA ALA A 659 10.82 25.16 12.58
C ALA A 659 11.76 24.94 11.39
N PHE A 660 12.01 23.67 11.06
CA PHE A 660 12.73 23.24 9.86
C PHE A 660 12.08 23.75 8.58
N LEU A 661 10.77 23.52 8.41
CA LEU A 661 10.01 23.98 7.26
C LEU A 661 10.11 25.51 7.09
N VAL A 662 9.89 26.27 8.16
CA VAL A 662 9.95 27.75 8.12
C VAL A 662 11.35 28.24 7.72
N ARG A 663 12.40 27.61 8.27
CA ARG A 663 13.80 27.95 7.95
C ARG A 663 14.13 27.69 6.50
N HIS A 664 13.88 26.46 6.03
CA HIS A 664 14.20 26.04 4.66
C HIS A 664 13.37 26.77 3.62
N TYR A 665 12.09 27.05 3.92
CA TYR A 665 11.29 27.91 3.05
C TYR A 665 11.93 29.29 2.91
N ALA A 666 12.36 29.93 4.00
CA ALA A 666 13.03 31.24 3.94
C ALA A 666 14.29 31.21 3.06
N ASP A 667 15.14 30.21 3.24
CA ASP A 667 16.42 30.09 2.53
C ASP A 667 16.28 29.77 1.05
N LEU A 668 15.39 28.83 0.71
CA LEU A 668 15.27 28.31 -0.65
C LEU A 668 14.28 29.10 -1.51
N SER A 669 13.28 29.77 -0.90
CA SER A 669 12.35 30.62 -1.64
C SER A 669 12.79 32.09 -1.73
N GLY A 670 13.56 32.56 -0.74
CA GLY A 670 13.88 33.97 -0.54
C GLY A 670 12.75 34.82 0.07
N ASP A 671 11.61 34.22 0.43
CA ASP A 671 10.48 34.92 1.04
C ASP A 671 10.68 35.09 2.56
N GLU A 672 11.47 36.10 2.92
CA GLU A 672 11.67 36.48 4.31
C GLU A 672 10.40 37.02 4.99
N ALA A 673 9.42 37.49 4.22
CA ALA A 673 8.22 38.11 4.78
C ALA A 673 7.33 37.06 5.45
N LEU A 674 7.07 35.92 4.79
CA LEU A 674 6.33 34.82 5.40
C LEU A 674 7.12 34.20 6.56
N ALA A 675 8.42 33.97 6.40
CA ALA A 675 9.25 33.42 7.48
C ALA A 675 9.26 34.31 8.73
N ARG A 676 9.32 35.65 8.56
CA ARG A 676 9.20 36.61 9.66
C ARG A 676 7.83 36.55 10.34
N ARG A 677 6.75 36.34 9.59
CA ARG A 677 5.39 36.15 10.17
C ARG A 677 5.29 34.84 10.95
N ALA A 678 5.95 33.78 10.49
CA ALA A 678 5.92 32.46 11.13
C ALA A 678 6.85 32.36 12.36
N TYR A 679 7.93 33.14 12.43
CA TYR A 679 8.93 33.07 13.51
C TYR A 679 8.35 33.11 14.94
N PRO A 680 7.37 33.98 15.28
CA PRO A 680 6.76 33.94 16.61
C PRO A 680 6.11 32.59 16.96
N ALA A 681 5.55 31.87 15.97
CA ALA A 681 5.01 30.53 16.18
C ALA A 681 6.13 29.50 16.38
N VAL A 682 7.22 29.60 15.61
CA VAL A 682 8.42 28.77 15.80
C VAL A 682 9.00 28.94 17.20
N LEU A 683 9.10 30.18 17.69
CA LEU A 683 9.60 30.45 19.03
C LEU A 683 8.71 29.80 20.11
N ARG A 684 7.38 29.90 19.97
CA ARG A 684 6.44 29.23 20.89
C ARG A 684 6.59 27.71 20.83
N ALA A 685 6.77 27.13 19.64
CA ALA A 685 7.00 25.69 19.50
C ALA A 685 8.25 25.20 20.25
N MET A 686 9.35 25.96 20.16
CA MET A 686 10.56 25.64 20.92
C MET A 686 10.38 25.81 22.42
N GLN A 687 9.62 26.81 22.86
CA GLN A 687 9.27 27.00 24.27
C GLN A 687 8.40 25.85 24.79
N TYR A 688 7.45 25.37 23.99
CA TYR A 688 6.59 24.24 24.32
C TYR A 688 7.39 22.94 24.46
N GLY A 689 8.25 22.62 23.48
CA GLY A 689 9.13 21.45 23.59
C GLY A 689 10.08 21.53 24.80
N ASN A 690 10.55 22.73 25.16
CA ASN A 690 11.30 22.91 26.41
C ASN A 690 10.46 22.60 27.67
N GLN A 691 9.19 23.05 27.71
CA GLN A 691 8.29 22.74 28.83
C GLN A 691 8.07 21.23 28.98
N LEU A 692 7.90 20.51 27.86
CA LEU A 692 7.76 19.05 27.89
C LEU A 692 9.00 18.36 28.47
N ARG A 693 10.19 18.83 28.11
CA ARG A 693 11.46 18.31 28.66
C ARG A 693 11.60 18.57 30.15
N GLU A 694 11.16 19.73 30.64
CA GLU A 694 11.24 20.11 32.05
C GLU A 694 10.53 19.10 32.98
N GLU A 695 9.51 18.40 32.49
CA GLU A 695 8.81 17.33 33.22
C GLU A 695 9.75 16.18 33.64
N ARG A 696 10.83 15.95 32.87
CA ARG A 696 11.86 14.92 33.12
C ARG A 696 13.15 15.49 33.68
N MET A 697 13.20 16.78 34.01
CA MET A 697 14.39 17.42 34.57
C MET A 697 14.38 17.47 36.11
N THR A 698 13.70 16.51 36.74
CA THR A 698 13.58 16.44 38.20
C THR A 698 14.75 15.70 38.85
N ASP A 699 14.87 15.83 40.17
CA ASP A 699 15.90 15.13 40.94
C ASP A 699 15.77 13.60 40.86
N ALA A 700 14.56 13.07 40.63
CA ALA A 700 14.34 11.64 40.43
C ALA A 700 15.05 11.14 39.16
N TYR A 701 14.81 11.81 38.03
CA TYR A 701 15.46 11.49 36.76
C TYR A 701 16.98 11.71 36.81
N ARG A 702 17.50 12.62 37.63
CA ARG A 702 18.95 12.81 37.78
C ARG A 702 19.64 11.70 38.59
N LYS A 703 18.98 11.23 39.64
CA LYS A 703 19.62 10.42 40.70
C LYS A 703 19.33 8.94 40.59
N ASP A 704 18.17 8.55 40.06
CA ASP A 704 17.82 7.15 39.86
C ASP A 704 18.49 6.62 38.59
N PRO A 705 19.40 5.63 38.67
CA PRO A 705 20.04 5.03 37.50
C PRO A 705 19.05 4.48 36.47
N LYS A 706 17.85 4.06 36.88
CA LYS A 706 16.81 3.55 35.97
C LYS A 706 16.15 4.67 35.16
N LEU A 707 16.12 5.88 35.70
CA LEU A 707 15.50 7.04 35.06
C LEU A 707 16.52 7.97 34.40
N ALA A 708 17.80 7.80 34.68
CA ALA A 708 18.88 8.66 34.20
C ALA A 708 18.93 8.82 32.68
N ALA A 709 18.59 7.78 31.91
CA ALA A 709 18.55 7.83 30.45
C ALA A 709 17.40 8.69 29.90
N TYR A 710 16.34 8.94 30.68
CA TYR A 710 15.18 9.73 30.26
C TYR A 710 15.32 11.22 30.62
N PHE A 711 16.34 11.58 31.41
CA PHE A 711 16.50 12.93 31.93
C PHE A 711 16.53 13.96 30.79
N GLY A 712 15.56 14.87 30.79
CA GLY A 712 15.51 16.02 29.87
C GLY A 712 15.26 15.72 28.39
N LEU A 713 14.85 14.49 28.06
CA LEU A 713 14.31 14.13 26.73
C LEU A 713 12.86 14.57 26.56
N LEU A 714 12.37 14.56 25.32
CA LEU A 714 10.95 14.67 25.05
C LEU A 714 10.16 13.47 25.60
N PRO A 715 8.84 13.62 25.80
CA PRO A 715 7.99 12.52 26.23
C PRO A 715 7.84 11.39 25.24
N GLU A 716 7.38 10.25 25.74
CA GLU A 716 6.90 9.16 24.90
C GLU A 716 5.88 9.65 23.85
N SER A 717 6.06 9.20 22.62
CA SER A 717 5.23 9.58 21.47
C SER A 717 5.09 8.41 20.49
N ASN A 718 4.21 8.54 19.50
CA ASN A 718 4.08 7.63 18.36
C ASN A 718 4.66 8.22 17.06
N SER A 719 5.52 9.24 17.14
CA SER A 719 6.20 9.82 15.96
C SER A 719 6.97 8.77 15.17
N HIS A 720 7.55 7.80 15.87
CA HIS A 720 8.07 6.60 15.25
C HIS A 720 6.95 5.56 15.11
N GLU A 721 6.42 5.42 13.89
CA GLU A 721 5.21 4.61 13.57
C GLU A 721 5.33 3.13 13.96
N GLY A 722 6.55 2.61 14.16
CA GLY A 722 6.79 1.25 14.67
C GLY A 722 6.73 1.09 16.20
N TYR A 723 6.54 2.17 16.96
CA TYR A 723 6.48 2.12 18.43
C TYR A 723 5.06 2.32 18.95
N TYR A 724 4.40 1.18 19.16
CA TYR A 724 3.14 1.09 19.90
C TYR A 724 3.29 0.04 21.02
N PRO A 725 2.96 0.37 22.29
CA PRO A 725 2.58 1.70 22.78
C PRO A 725 3.70 2.74 22.61
N ALA A 726 3.39 4.02 22.81
CA ALA A 726 4.32 5.15 22.65
C ALA A 726 5.65 4.97 23.44
N MET A 727 6.77 5.42 22.86
CA MET A 727 8.14 5.24 23.41
C MET A 727 8.96 6.53 23.35
N HIS A 728 10.06 6.62 24.12
CA HIS A 728 11.03 7.72 24.04
C HIS A 728 11.98 7.50 22.84
N SER A 729 11.46 7.73 21.64
CA SER A 729 12.22 7.62 20.39
C SER A 729 13.22 8.76 20.27
N TYR A 730 14.47 8.44 19.91
CA TYR A 730 15.45 9.49 19.62
C TYR A 730 15.12 10.26 18.33
N TRP A 731 14.17 9.78 17.52
CA TRP A 731 13.61 10.50 16.37
C TRP A 731 13.09 11.89 16.77
N ASP A 732 12.19 11.94 17.77
CA ASP A 732 11.60 13.17 18.29
C ASP A 732 12.68 14.14 18.80
N ASP A 733 13.64 13.61 19.56
CA ASP A 733 14.71 14.41 20.13
C ASP A 733 15.64 14.98 19.05
N PHE A 734 15.97 14.22 18.00
CA PHE A 734 16.76 14.76 16.89
C PHE A 734 16.01 15.86 16.14
N TRP A 735 14.71 15.70 15.88
CA TRP A 735 13.91 16.74 15.26
C TRP A 735 13.78 17.98 16.13
N PHE A 736 13.58 17.83 17.43
CA PHE A 736 13.56 18.97 18.35
C PHE A 736 14.91 19.69 18.40
N LEU A 737 16.03 18.95 18.40
CA LEU A 737 17.36 19.53 18.28
C LEU A 737 17.53 20.30 16.97
N ARG A 738 17.07 19.74 15.84
CA ARG A 738 17.05 20.43 14.55
C ARG A 738 16.21 21.71 14.61
N GLY A 739 15.04 21.66 15.24
CA GLY A 739 14.18 22.81 15.44
C GLY A 739 14.84 23.93 16.23
N LEU A 740 15.59 23.60 17.30
CA LEU A 740 16.34 24.58 18.08
C LEU A 740 17.43 25.27 17.25
N LYS A 741 18.15 24.51 16.40
CA LYS A 741 19.17 25.05 15.48
C LYS A 741 18.54 26.03 14.50
N ASP A 742 17.45 25.63 13.86
CA ASP A 742 16.77 26.43 12.85
C ASP A 742 16.09 27.67 13.45
N ALA A 743 15.44 27.51 14.61
CA ALA A 743 14.88 28.61 15.36
C ALA A 743 15.96 29.61 15.78
N ALA A 744 17.15 29.18 16.19
CA ALA A 744 18.24 30.07 16.55
C ALA A 744 18.72 30.94 15.36
N VAL A 745 18.73 30.36 14.15
CA VAL A 745 19.04 31.12 12.94
C VAL A 745 17.93 32.10 12.61
N LEU A 746 16.67 31.68 12.67
CA LEU A 746 15.51 32.56 12.47
C LEU A 746 15.47 33.69 13.50
N ALA A 747 15.81 33.41 14.76
CA ALA A 747 15.91 34.41 15.82
C ALA A 747 17.02 35.44 15.56
N THR A 748 18.15 34.99 14.99
CA THR A 748 19.23 35.90 14.57
C THR A 748 18.77 36.83 13.44
N ARG A 749 17.90 36.34 12.54
CA ARG A 749 17.38 37.12 11.40
C ARG A 749 16.21 38.04 11.75
N PHE A 750 15.30 37.57 12.59
CA PHE A 750 13.97 38.17 12.78
C PHE A 750 13.59 38.44 14.24
N GLY A 751 14.30 37.83 15.19
CA GLY A 751 14.06 37.95 16.63
C GLY A 751 14.97 38.95 17.33
N THR A 752 15.08 38.80 18.66
CA THR A 752 16.01 39.59 19.48
C THR A 752 17.30 38.82 19.77
N PRO A 753 18.42 39.51 20.08
CA PRO A 753 19.67 38.86 20.50
C PRO A 753 19.50 37.92 21.70
N GLU A 754 18.59 38.24 22.63
CA GLU A 754 18.29 37.42 23.80
C GLU A 754 17.60 36.12 23.40
N GLN A 755 16.64 36.18 22.47
CA GLN A 755 15.96 34.99 21.94
C GLN A 755 16.95 34.08 21.21
N ALA A 756 17.81 34.65 20.35
CA ALA A 756 18.84 33.91 19.65
C ALA A 756 19.85 33.27 20.62
N SER A 757 20.24 33.99 21.68
CA SER A 757 21.14 33.48 22.71
C SER A 757 20.52 32.36 23.53
N TRP A 758 19.24 32.49 23.91
CA TRP A 758 18.49 31.45 24.63
C TRP A 758 18.37 30.18 23.79
N LEU A 759 17.99 30.27 22.52
CA LEU A 759 17.87 29.11 21.62
C LEU A 759 19.21 28.38 21.43
N ARG A 760 20.32 29.11 21.24
CA ARG A 760 21.66 28.51 21.12
C ARG A 760 22.13 27.85 22.42
N ALA A 761 21.84 28.46 23.57
CA ALA A 761 22.15 27.86 24.86
C ALA A 761 21.36 26.57 25.07
N LEU A 762 20.06 26.60 24.73
CA LEU A 762 19.17 25.45 24.85
C LEU A 762 19.55 24.31 23.91
N GLU A 763 19.85 24.63 22.64
CA GLU A 763 20.37 23.71 21.64
C GLU A 763 21.62 22.97 22.15
N LYS A 764 22.59 23.71 22.69
CA LYS A 764 23.82 23.12 23.24
C LYS A 764 23.56 22.23 24.45
N GLU A 765 22.70 22.68 25.37
CA GLU A 765 22.33 21.89 26.56
C GLU A 765 21.60 20.60 26.16
N PHE A 766 20.66 20.71 25.23
CA PHE A 766 19.84 19.59 24.81
C PHE A 766 20.65 18.56 24.02
N ARG A 767 21.54 18.99 23.12
CA ARG A 767 22.49 18.08 22.45
C ARG A 767 23.28 17.26 23.48
N GLY A 768 23.79 17.90 24.53
CA GLY A 768 24.52 17.19 25.60
C GLY A 768 23.64 16.20 26.37
N THR A 769 22.36 16.52 26.55
CA THR A 769 21.38 15.65 27.21
C THR A 769 21.07 14.43 26.36
N LEU A 770 20.78 14.63 25.07
CA LEU A 770 20.50 13.59 24.08
C LEU A 770 21.67 12.60 23.97
N LEU A 771 22.89 13.10 23.72
CA LEU A 771 24.07 12.25 23.58
C LEU A 771 24.39 11.47 24.86
N ARG A 772 24.16 12.08 26.03
CA ARG A 772 24.32 11.40 27.32
C ARG A 772 23.30 10.27 27.49
N SER A 773 22.05 10.50 27.11
CA SER A 773 21.02 9.46 27.14
C SER A 773 21.42 8.27 26.27
N MET A 774 21.80 8.51 25.02
CA MET A 774 22.24 7.44 24.10
C MET A 774 23.41 6.64 24.69
N GLN A 775 24.41 7.30 25.27
CA GLN A 775 25.52 6.62 25.92
C GLN A 775 25.07 5.77 27.11
N LEU A 776 24.15 6.27 27.94
CA LEU A 776 23.62 5.52 29.08
C LEU A 776 22.85 4.27 28.63
N VAL A 777 22.07 4.35 27.55
CA VAL A 777 21.35 3.19 26.99
C VAL A 777 22.34 2.19 26.40
N MET A 778 23.33 2.65 25.65
CA MET A 778 24.39 1.80 25.11
C MET A 778 25.16 1.08 26.22
N ASP A 779 25.50 1.77 27.31
CA ASP A 779 26.20 1.19 28.46
C ASP A 779 25.30 0.19 29.22
N ARG A 780 24.00 0.52 29.38
CA ARG A 780 23.00 -0.33 30.05
C ARG A 780 22.84 -1.67 29.33
N ASP A 781 22.76 -1.62 28.00
CA ASP A 781 22.37 -2.77 27.18
C ASP A 781 23.56 -3.42 26.44
N GLY A 782 24.78 -2.87 26.60
CA GLY A 782 26.00 -3.38 25.97
C GLY A 782 26.01 -3.23 24.45
N LEU A 783 25.44 -2.13 23.93
CA LEU A 783 25.26 -1.92 22.50
C LEU A 783 26.55 -1.47 21.81
N SER A 784 26.81 -2.04 20.64
CA SER A 784 27.87 -1.57 19.72
C SER A 784 27.34 -0.64 18.63
N THR A 785 26.03 -0.42 18.58
CA THR A 785 25.31 0.46 17.64
C THR A 785 24.54 1.53 18.42
N LEU A 786 24.09 2.56 17.71
CA LEU A 786 23.21 3.57 18.28
C LEU A 786 21.82 2.95 18.55
N PRO A 787 21.20 3.23 19.71
CA PRO A 787 19.86 2.78 20.04
C PRO A 787 18.78 3.60 19.28
N GLY A 788 17.63 2.97 18.99
CA GLY A 788 16.45 3.61 18.41
C GLY A 788 15.59 4.36 19.44
N CYS A 789 15.34 3.73 20.59
CA CYS A 789 14.67 4.37 21.73
C CYS A 789 15.30 4.00 23.08
N VAL A 790 14.92 4.73 24.13
CA VAL A 790 15.44 4.51 25.49
C VAL A 790 14.99 3.18 26.09
N GLU A 791 13.74 2.77 25.85
CA GLU A 791 13.14 1.58 26.44
C GLU A 791 13.73 0.29 25.89
N LYS A 792 13.87 0.19 24.56
CA LYS A 792 14.24 -1.05 23.89
C LYS A 792 15.73 -1.19 23.64
N GLY A 793 16.47 -0.09 23.49
CA GLY A 793 17.86 -0.13 23.06
C GLY A 793 18.03 -0.85 21.70
N ASP A 794 17.01 -0.79 20.85
CA ASP A 794 16.91 -1.53 19.61
C ASP A 794 17.70 -0.90 18.47
N PHE A 795 17.88 -1.66 17.40
CA PHE A 795 18.62 -1.24 16.22
C PHE A 795 17.68 -0.64 15.18
N ASP A 796 17.79 0.68 14.96
CA ASP A 796 17.02 1.40 13.96
C ASP A 796 17.88 2.45 13.24
N ALA A 797 18.65 1.97 12.25
CA ALA A 797 19.52 2.82 11.45
C ALA A 797 18.74 3.76 10.53
N THR A 798 17.53 3.37 10.09
CA THR A 798 16.71 4.15 9.15
C THR A 798 16.19 5.42 9.79
N SER A 799 15.70 5.34 11.03
CA SER A 799 15.33 6.54 11.79
C SER A 799 16.56 7.32 12.20
N THR A 800 17.63 6.66 12.64
CA THR A 800 18.89 7.34 13.00
C THR A 800 19.50 8.13 11.83
N ALA A 801 19.21 7.75 10.58
CA ALA A 801 19.68 8.47 9.39
C ALA A 801 19.25 9.95 9.37
N ILE A 802 18.11 10.33 9.98
CA ILE A 802 17.70 11.75 10.01
C ILE A 802 18.64 12.61 10.83
N ALA A 803 19.37 12.03 11.80
CA ALA A 803 20.35 12.75 12.59
C ALA A 803 21.46 13.32 11.69
N VAL A 804 21.78 12.61 10.60
CA VAL A 804 22.78 13.02 9.61
C VAL A 804 22.15 13.82 8.48
N MET A 805 21.09 13.28 7.85
CA MET A 805 20.48 13.87 6.65
C MET A 805 19.81 15.21 6.93
N ALA A 806 18.97 15.26 7.97
CA ALA A 806 18.08 16.39 8.23
C ALA A 806 18.54 17.21 9.43
N CYS A 807 19.23 16.62 10.41
CA CYS A 807 19.58 17.31 11.65
C CYS A 807 21.01 17.88 11.67
N ASP A 808 21.86 17.50 10.73
CA ASP A 808 23.28 17.90 10.65
C ASP A 808 24.05 17.60 11.97
N GLU A 809 23.83 16.41 12.55
CA GLU A 809 24.44 15.94 13.80
C GLU A 809 25.45 14.79 13.59
N GLY A 810 25.75 14.42 12.33
CA GLY A 810 26.60 13.27 12.02
C GLY A 810 27.98 13.28 12.68
N ALA A 811 28.59 14.45 12.87
CA ALA A 811 29.87 14.60 13.55
C ALA A 811 29.78 14.57 15.10
N ALA A 812 28.59 14.75 15.66
CA ALA A 812 28.34 14.75 17.10
C ALA A 812 27.89 13.37 17.62
N LEU A 813 27.46 12.47 16.74
CA LEU A 813 27.02 11.11 17.11
C LEU A 813 28.16 10.31 17.78
N PRO A 814 27.87 9.44 18.77
CA PRO A 814 28.88 8.64 19.46
C PRO A 814 29.62 7.69 18.52
N GLU A 815 30.95 7.80 18.44
CA GLU A 815 31.82 6.85 17.73
C GLU A 815 32.48 5.87 18.73
N PRO A 816 32.71 4.58 18.36
CA PRO A 816 32.56 3.99 17.02
C PRO A 816 31.12 3.52 16.68
N ALA A 817 30.15 3.73 17.57
CA ALA A 817 28.81 3.17 17.43
C ALA A 817 28.04 3.69 16.20
N ALA A 818 28.19 4.97 15.87
CA ALA A 818 27.58 5.56 14.68
C ALA A 818 28.09 4.88 13.40
N THR A 819 29.40 4.69 13.27
CA THR A 819 29.98 3.93 12.14
C THR A 819 29.44 2.50 12.09
N ARG A 820 29.46 1.78 13.22
CA ARG A 820 28.97 0.39 13.27
C ARG A 820 27.48 0.28 12.92
N THR A 821 26.68 1.30 13.26
CA THR A 821 25.24 1.32 12.96
C THR A 821 24.98 1.26 11.46
N PHE A 822 25.64 2.14 10.70
CA PHE A 822 25.46 2.19 9.24
C PHE A 822 26.21 1.08 8.50
N ASP A 823 27.31 0.56 9.06
CA ASP A 823 27.95 -0.66 8.56
C ASP A 823 27.03 -1.88 8.68
N ARG A 824 26.47 -2.11 9.87
CA ARG A 824 25.52 -3.20 10.11
C ARG A 824 24.29 -3.07 9.20
N TYR A 825 23.75 -1.86 9.07
CA TYR A 825 22.62 -1.63 8.15
C TYR A 825 22.97 -2.02 6.71
N TYR A 826 24.16 -1.66 6.23
CA TYR A 826 24.59 -2.02 4.88
C TYR A 826 24.81 -3.53 4.74
N GLU A 827 25.40 -4.19 5.73
CA GLU A 827 25.53 -5.66 5.79
C GLU A 827 24.16 -6.34 5.65
N ASP A 828 23.16 -5.87 6.43
CA ASP A 828 21.79 -6.38 6.39
C ASP A 828 21.11 -6.09 5.03
N PHE A 829 21.30 -4.90 4.49
CA PHE A 829 20.82 -4.53 3.16
C PHE A 829 21.38 -5.47 2.09
N GLU A 830 22.69 -5.72 2.08
CA GLU A 830 23.32 -6.64 1.11
C GLU A 830 22.82 -8.08 1.28
N ALA A 831 22.65 -8.54 2.51
CA ALA A 831 22.12 -9.88 2.79
C ALA A 831 20.70 -10.06 2.21
N ARG A 832 19.87 -9.00 2.24
CA ARG A 832 18.51 -9.00 1.67
C ARG A 832 18.51 -9.01 0.13
N LEU A 833 19.61 -8.70 -0.55
CA LEU A 833 19.67 -8.70 -2.03
C LEU A 833 19.83 -10.10 -2.64
N ILE A 834 20.00 -11.14 -1.81
CA ILE A 834 20.18 -12.52 -2.29
C ILE A 834 18.90 -13.00 -3.00
N PRO A 835 18.97 -13.36 -4.31
CA PRO A 835 17.81 -13.82 -5.05
C PRO A 835 17.14 -15.05 -4.41
N GLY A 836 15.81 -15.10 -4.45
CA GLY A 836 15.03 -16.25 -3.98
C GLY A 836 14.69 -16.25 -2.49
N GLN A 837 15.22 -15.31 -1.70
CA GLN A 837 14.75 -15.11 -0.33
C GLN A 837 13.47 -14.28 -0.32
N GLU A 838 12.50 -14.73 0.48
CA GLU A 838 11.35 -13.90 0.81
C GLU A 838 11.82 -12.74 1.68
N ARG A 839 11.50 -11.53 1.26
CA ARG A 839 11.91 -10.30 1.92
C ARG A 839 10.77 -9.30 1.88
N SER A 840 10.63 -8.51 2.92
CA SER A 840 9.81 -7.30 2.93
C SER A 840 10.68 -6.17 3.43
N PHE A 841 10.61 -5.03 2.78
CA PHE A 841 11.38 -3.85 3.17
C PHE A 841 10.59 -2.59 2.85
N THR A 842 10.96 -1.49 3.51
CA THR A 842 10.37 -0.19 3.21
C THR A 842 11.33 0.65 2.37
N PRO A 843 10.87 1.25 1.25
CA PRO A 843 11.68 2.18 0.49
C PRO A 843 12.04 3.47 1.24
N TYR A 844 11.46 3.77 2.40
CA TYR A 844 11.92 4.86 3.28
C TYR A 844 13.41 4.81 3.57
N GLU A 845 13.95 3.59 3.60
CA GLU A 845 15.35 3.28 3.79
C GLU A 845 16.27 4.05 2.81
N VAL A 846 15.81 4.43 1.61
CA VAL A 846 16.59 5.18 0.61
C VAL A 846 17.30 6.41 1.17
N ARG A 847 16.75 7.02 2.23
CA ARG A 847 17.37 8.15 2.95
C ARG A 847 18.79 7.84 3.46
N THR A 848 19.10 6.58 3.78
CA THR A 848 20.43 6.18 4.24
C THR A 848 21.50 6.35 3.16
N ALA A 849 21.12 6.44 1.87
CA ALA A 849 22.06 6.79 0.82
C ALA A 849 22.68 8.18 1.04
N ASP A 850 21.93 9.16 1.58
CA ASP A 850 22.49 10.48 1.92
C ASP A 850 23.54 10.38 3.03
N VAL A 851 23.34 9.50 4.01
CA VAL A 851 24.33 9.23 5.07
C VAL A 851 25.63 8.72 4.47
N PHE A 852 25.54 7.77 3.54
CA PHE A 852 26.71 7.22 2.86
C PHE A 852 27.42 8.28 2.01
N VAL A 853 26.68 9.13 1.28
CA VAL A 853 27.27 10.26 0.53
C VAL A 853 28.04 11.18 1.47
N ARG A 854 27.42 11.62 2.59
CA ARG A 854 28.04 12.55 3.55
C ARG A 854 29.22 11.95 4.31
N ARG A 855 29.27 10.62 4.43
CA ARG A 855 30.41 9.89 5.01
C ARG A 855 31.49 9.50 3.97
N GLY A 856 31.35 9.91 2.71
CA GLY A 856 32.30 9.59 1.64
C GLY A 856 32.23 8.13 1.15
N LEU A 857 31.18 7.39 1.48
CA LEU A 857 30.93 6.00 1.11
C LEU A 857 30.11 5.91 -0.18
N ARG A 858 30.60 6.57 -1.25
CA ARG A 858 29.92 6.70 -2.54
C ARG A 858 29.40 5.39 -3.12
N GLU A 859 30.23 4.36 -3.17
CA GLU A 859 29.87 3.07 -3.79
C GLU A 859 28.67 2.43 -3.07
N ARG A 860 28.59 2.59 -1.75
CA ARG A 860 27.45 2.11 -0.97
C ARG A 860 26.18 2.87 -1.33
N ALA A 861 26.26 4.20 -1.43
CA ALA A 861 25.14 5.04 -1.84
C ALA A 861 24.64 4.70 -3.24
N LEU A 862 25.55 4.59 -4.22
CA LEU A 862 25.23 4.26 -5.62
C LEU A 862 24.57 2.88 -5.74
N LYS A 863 25.14 1.85 -5.10
CA LYS A 863 24.53 0.52 -5.07
C LYS A 863 23.12 0.61 -4.49
N MET A 864 22.97 1.25 -3.34
CA MET A 864 21.71 1.34 -2.64
C MET A 864 20.61 2.02 -3.49
N VAL A 865 20.85 3.19 -4.08
CA VAL A 865 19.83 3.87 -4.89
C VAL A 865 19.47 3.06 -6.14
N ARG A 866 20.44 2.41 -6.80
CA ARG A 866 20.17 1.55 -7.97
C ARG A 866 19.27 0.37 -7.62
N GLU A 867 19.52 -0.27 -6.48
CA GLU A 867 18.72 -1.41 -6.02
C GLU A 867 17.31 -0.98 -5.59
N PHE A 868 17.15 0.15 -4.90
CA PHE A 868 15.82 0.71 -4.60
C PHE A 868 15.07 1.12 -5.87
N THR A 869 15.73 1.76 -6.84
CA THR A 869 15.12 2.06 -8.14
C THR A 869 14.65 0.79 -8.84
N ARG A 870 15.43 -0.30 -8.78
CA ARG A 870 15.08 -1.57 -9.42
C ARG A 870 13.92 -2.29 -8.73
N ASP A 871 13.98 -2.41 -7.41
CA ASP A 871 13.11 -3.33 -6.67
C ASP A 871 11.84 -2.66 -6.14
N SER A 872 11.85 -1.34 -5.94
CA SER A 872 10.73 -0.57 -5.38
C SER A 872 9.84 0.08 -6.43
N THR A 873 10.30 0.24 -7.68
CA THR A 873 9.45 0.78 -8.75
C THR A 873 8.62 -0.34 -9.38
N ARG A 874 7.32 -0.36 -9.09
CA ARG A 874 6.40 -1.44 -9.49
C ARG A 874 5.05 -0.85 -9.91
N PRO A 875 4.65 -0.98 -11.19
CA PRO A 875 5.40 -1.52 -12.31
C PRO A 875 6.66 -0.70 -12.59
N TYR A 876 7.70 -1.35 -13.13
CA TYR A 876 9.01 -0.73 -13.30
C TYR A 876 8.94 0.58 -14.09
N ALA A 877 8.13 0.65 -15.15
CA ALA A 877 8.04 1.83 -16.02
C ALA A 877 7.31 3.04 -15.41
N TRP A 878 6.62 2.89 -14.27
CA TRP A 878 5.82 3.96 -13.66
C TRP A 878 6.53 4.74 -12.57
N ASN A 879 7.75 4.38 -12.19
CA ASN A 879 8.67 5.23 -11.41
C ASN A 879 8.23 5.58 -9.97
N HIS A 880 6.99 5.36 -9.59
CA HIS A 880 6.50 5.47 -8.23
C HIS A 880 7.01 4.32 -7.35
N MET A 881 6.93 4.52 -6.03
CA MET A 881 7.26 3.52 -5.03
C MET A 881 6.10 3.40 -4.04
N ALA A 882 5.93 2.20 -3.52
CA ALA A 882 5.01 1.91 -2.43
C ALA A 882 5.68 2.14 -1.06
N GLU A 883 4.91 2.09 0.02
CA GLU A 883 5.43 2.19 1.39
C GLU A 883 6.18 0.91 1.80
N VAL A 884 5.64 -0.24 1.41
CA VAL A 884 6.20 -1.57 1.71
C VAL A 884 6.33 -2.34 0.41
N VAL A 885 7.47 -3.00 0.25
CA VAL A 885 7.78 -3.81 -0.92
C VAL A 885 8.02 -5.25 -0.50
N HIS A 886 7.18 -6.15 -1.01
CA HIS A 886 7.34 -7.59 -0.83
C HIS A 886 8.21 -8.19 -1.94
N GLY A 887 9.09 -9.14 -1.62
CA GLY A 887 9.98 -9.78 -2.59
C GLY A 887 9.22 -10.55 -3.66
N ARG A 888 8.09 -11.16 -3.29
CA ARG A 888 7.13 -11.79 -4.20
C ARG A 888 6.19 -10.70 -4.75
N LEU A 889 6.14 -10.57 -6.07
CA LEU A 889 5.45 -9.48 -6.75
C LEU A 889 3.93 -9.46 -6.49
N ARG A 890 3.28 -10.62 -6.40
CA ARG A 890 1.81 -10.73 -6.32
C ARG A 890 1.27 -11.03 -4.92
N THR A 891 2.08 -10.88 -3.88
CA THR A 891 1.65 -11.15 -2.49
C THR A 891 0.46 -10.27 -2.11
N PRO A 892 -0.72 -10.83 -1.77
CA PRO A 892 -1.91 -10.07 -1.40
C PRO A 892 -1.79 -9.54 0.03
N SER A 893 -1.00 -8.49 0.20
CA SER A 893 -0.66 -7.89 1.48
C SER A 893 -0.60 -6.38 1.35
N TYR A 894 -0.76 -5.69 2.48
CA TYR A 894 -0.69 -4.24 2.53
C TYR A 894 0.67 -3.73 2.05
N ILE A 895 0.64 -2.82 1.07
CA ILE A 895 1.84 -2.12 0.54
C ILE A 895 1.79 -0.60 0.75
N GLY A 896 0.75 -0.09 1.41
CA GLY A 896 0.46 1.35 1.49
C GLY A 896 -0.13 1.92 0.19
N ASP A 897 0.09 3.21 -0.06
CA ASP A 897 -0.26 3.86 -1.32
C ASP A 897 0.85 3.76 -2.36
N MET A 898 0.47 3.86 -3.62
CA MET A 898 1.36 3.79 -4.78
C MET A 898 0.84 4.76 -5.84
N PRO A 899 1.38 5.98 -5.97
CA PRO A 899 2.61 6.48 -5.33
C PRO A 899 2.48 6.80 -3.83
N HIS A 900 3.52 6.46 -3.06
CA HIS A 900 3.77 6.99 -1.72
C HIS A 900 4.76 8.17 -1.78
N THR A 901 4.29 9.39 -1.64
CA THR A 901 5.05 10.61 -1.94
C THR A 901 6.06 11.00 -0.87
N TRP A 902 5.93 10.51 0.38
CA TRP A 902 7.00 10.66 1.37
C TRP A 902 8.22 9.79 1.04
N VAL A 903 8.01 8.60 0.47
CA VAL A 903 9.10 7.78 -0.10
C VAL A 903 9.70 8.52 -1.29
N GLY A 904 8.84 9.02 -2.18
CA GLY A 904 9.25 9.79 -3.35
C GLY A 904 10.11 11.00 -2.99
N SER A 905 9.74 11.77 -1.95
CA SER A 905 10.53 12.91 -1.49
C SER A 905 11.85 12.48 -0.83
N GLY A 906 11.86 11.35 -0.12
CA GLY A 906 13.09 10.71 0.36
C GLY A 906 14.06 10.38 -0.79
N TYR A 907 13.56 9.78 -1.87
CA TYR A 907 14.35 9.48 -3.07
C TYR A 907 14.88 10.76 -3.74
N ILE A 908 14.03 11.78 -3.93
CA ILE A 908 14.45 13.08 -4.48
C ILE A 908 15.59 13.66 -3.61
N ASN A 909 15.38 13.77 -2.31
CA ASN A 909 16.37 14.36 -1.40
C ASN A 909 17.71 13.58 -1.39
N ALA A 910 17.67 12.25 -1.48
CA ALA A 910 18.85 11.40 -1.58
C ALA A 910 19.60 11.60 -2.90
N ILE A 911 18.93 11.57 -4.05
CA ILE A 911 19.59 11.80 -5.35
C ILE A 911 20.15 13.22 -5.44
N MET A 912 19.46 14.22 -4.89
CA MET A 912 19.94 15.60 -4.91
C MET A 912 21.25 15.75 -4.12
N SER A 913 21.45 15.01 -3.03
CA SER A 913 22.70 15.07 -2.27
C SER A 913 23.90 14.47 -3.00
N PHE A 914 23.69 13.63 -4.02
CA PHE A 914 24.79 13.14 -4.87
C PHE A 914 25.45 14.29 -5.62
N PHE A 915 24.65 15.27 -6.03
CA PHE A 915 25.10 16.42 -6.79
C PHE A 915 25.49 17.60 -5.91
N CYS A 916 24.70 17.90 -4.88
CA CYS A 916 24.96 19.04 -4.00
C CYS A 916 24.28 18.90 -2.64
N TYR A 917 25.03 19.15 -1.57
CA TYR A 917 24.48 19.35 -0.23
C TYR A 917 25.21 20.48 0.51
N GLU A 918 24.57 20.99 1.56
CA GLU A 918 25.09 22.03 2.43
C GLU A 918 25.85 21.41 3.60
N GLU A 919 27.02 21.94 3.91
CA GLU A 919 27.80 21.53 5.08
C GLU A 919 28.33 22.77 5.78
N ASN A 920 27.75 23.12 6.93
CA ASN A 920 28.05 24.37 7.64
C ASN A 920 27.81 25.61 6.74
N ASP A 921 28.87 26.29 6.33
CA ASP A 921 28.84 27.49 5.49
C ASP A 921 29.32 27.24 4.05
N ARG A 922 29.55 25.98 3.65
CA ARG A 922 30.00 25.58 2.30
C ARG A 922 28.97 24.73 1.55
N LEU A 923 29.11 24.70 0.22
CA LEU A 923 28.41 23.75 -0.66
C LEU A 923 29.37 22.64 -1.10
N VAL A 924 28.97 21.38 -0.87
CA VAL A 924 29.71 20.19 -1.32
C VAL A 924 29.09 19.69 -2.62
N LEU A 925 29.91 19.54 -3.67
CA LEU A 925 29.47 19.21 -5.02
C LEU A 925 29.99 17.84 -5.47
N GLY A 926 29.12 17.03 -6.06
CA GLY A 926 29.46 15.77 -6.72
C GLY A 926 29.86 14.61 -5.81
N ALA A 927 29.57 14.67 -4.51
CA ALA A 927 30.02 13.65 -3.55
C ALA A 927 29.50 12.23 -3.87
N GLY A 928 28.30 12.12 -4.44
CA GLY A 928 27.69 10.85 -4.86
C GLY A 928 27.79 10.55 -6.36
N VAL A 929 28.41 11.43 -7.17
CA VAL A 929 28.52 11.23 -8.62
C VAL A 929 29.40 10.02 -8.93
N ASP A 930 28.89 9.09 -9.74
CA ASP A 930 29.67 7.98 -10.25
C ASP A 930 30.79 8.49 -11.16
N PRO A 931 32.07 8.16 -10.89
CA PRO A 931 33.18 8.52 -11.78
C PRO A 931 32.98 8.10 -13.24
N ALA A 932 32.25 7.00 -13.51
CA ALA A 932 31.93 6.54 -14.86
C ALA A 932 31.07 7.56 -15.63
N TRP A 933 30.22 8.33 -14.95
CA TRP A 933 29.39 9.35 -15.59
C TRP A 933 30.22 10.50 -16.17
N LEU A 934 31.42 10.73 -15.65
CA LEU A 934 32.28 11.83 -16.09
C LEU A 934 32.88 11.58 -17.49
N VAL A 935 32.87 10.35 -18.00
CA VAL A 935 33.38 10.03 -19.36
C VAL A 935 32.53 10.74 -20.42
N GLU A 936 31.22 10.61 -20.32
CA GLU A 936 30.24 11.31 -21.16
C GLU A 936 30.02 12.75 -20.67
N GLY A 937 30.04 12.93 -19.34
CA GLY A 937 29.87 14.19 -18.64
C GLY A 937 28.50 14.26 -17.95
N ILE A 938 28.45 15.13 -16.94
CA ILE A 938 27.22 15.44 -16.20
C ILE A 938 26.90 16.92 -16.32
N ARG A 939 25.62 17.25 -16.19
CA ARG A 939 25.13 18.63 -16.13
C ARG A 939 24.00 18.75 -15.14
N VAL A 940 24.07 19.77 -14.29
CA VAL A 940 23.04 20.16 -13.35
C VAL A 940 22.75 21.64 -13.59
N ASP A 941 21.52 22.00 -13.92
CA ASP A 941 21.13 23.41 -14.12
C ASP A 941 20.05 23.85 -13.14
N GLY A 942 20.23 25.05 -12.59
CA GLY A 942 19.17 25.79 -11.90
C GLY A 942 18.87 25.33 -10.48
N LEU A 943 19.69 24.45 -9.89
CA LEU A 943 19.55 23.92 -8.54
C LEU A 943 19.39 25.06 -7.51
N VAL A 944 18.42 24.92 -6.62
CA VAL A 944 18.16 25.89 -5.55
C VAL A 944 18.94 25.49 -4.28
N THR A 945 19.72 26.42 -3.72
CA THR A 945 20.49 26.25 -2.47
C THR A 945 20.22 27.41 -1.53
N ALA A 946 20.54 27.27 -0.24
CA ALA A 946 20.44 28.36 0.74
C ALA A 946 21.32 29.59 0.42
N TYR A 947 22.24 29.46 -0.54
CA TYR A 947 23.17 30.51 -0.94
C TYR A 947 22.90 31.08 -2.33
N GLY A 948 21.83 30.65 -3.01
CA GLY A 948 21.46 31.07 -4.36
C GLY A 948 21.32 29.91 -5.34
N ARG A 949 21.15 30.23 -6.63
CA ARG A 949 21.03 29.22 -7.70
C ARG A 949 22.39 28.71 -8.13
N LEU A 950 22.50 27.41 -8.33
CA LEU A 950 23.70 26.72 -8.76
C LEU A 950 23.43 25.96 -10.06
N SER A 951 24.32 26.13 -11.04
CA SER A 951 24.45 25.21 -12.16
C SER A 951 25.90 24.76 -12.25
N PHE A 952 26.15 23.49 -12.58
CA PHE A 952 27.49 23.04 -12.87
C PHE A 952 27.52 21.90 -13.89
N ARG A 953 28.67 21.77 -14.54
CA ARG A 953 28.98 20.69 -15.48
C ARG A 953 30.31 20.08 -15.10
N ALA A 954 30.43 18.76 -15.18
CA ALA A 954 31.67 18.07 -14.94
C ALA A 954 31.91 16.99 -15.99
N ARG A 955 33.13 16.92 -16.53
CA ARG A 955 33.54 15.91 -17.51
C ARG A 955 35.02 15.59 -17.38
N MET A 956 35.38 14.34 -17.61
CA MET A 956 36.76 13.88 -17.74
C MET A 956 37.29 14.20 -19.13
N VAL A 957 38.42 14.91 -19.19
CA VAL A 957 39.15 15.23 -20.43
C VAL A 957 40.64 14.99 -20.17
N ASP A 958 41.26 14.12 -20.97
CA ASP A 958 42.69 13.77 -20.87
C ASP A 958 43.12 13.34 -19.45
N GLY A 959 42.26 12.61 -18.74
CA GLY A 959 42.52 12.13 -17.37
C GLY A 959 42.31 13.17 -16.26
N VAL A 960 41.85 14.39 -16.61
CA VAL A 960 41.56 15.48 -15.68
C VAL A 960 40.07 15.75 -15.66
N VAL A 961 39.49 15.92 -14.46
CA VAL A 961 38.08 16.34 -14.34
C VAL A 961 37.99 17.85 -14.48
N ARG A 962 37.33 18.32 -15.55
CA ARG A 962 37.02 19.73 -15.75
C ARG A 962 35.64 20.04 -15.23
N VAL A 963 35.55 20.99 -14.30
CA VAL A 963 34.30 21.43 -13.71
C VAL A 963 34.04 22.89 -14.06
N HIS A 964 32.86 23.18 -14.59
CA HIS A 964 32.38 24.54 -14.80
C HIS A 964 31.22 24.81 -13.84
N VAL A 965 31.33 25.85 -13.03
CA VAL A 965 30.29 26.25 -12.06
C VAL A 965 29.80 27.65 -12.39
N GLU A 966 28.49 27.83 -12.41
CA GLU A 966 27.82 29.11 -12.68
C GLU A 966 26.57 29.30 -11.80
N GLY A 967 25.99 30.49 -11.86
CA GLY A 967 24.80 30.86 -11.08
C GLY A 967 25.07 31.93 -10.01
N THR A 968 24.11 32.10 -9.10
CA THR A 968 24.15 33.12 -8.05
C THR A 968 24.67 32.60 -6.72
N ALA A 969 24.82 31.28 -6.56
CA ALA A 969 25.28 30.64 -5.33
C ALA A 969 26.58 31.31 -4.79
N ALA A 970 26.56 31.69 -3.51
CA ALA A 970 27.68 32.34 -2.83
C ALA A 970 27.83 31.86 -1.37
N PRO A 971 28.15 30.57 -1.14
CA PRO A 971 28.39 30.05 0.20
C PRO A 971 29.59 30.75 0.87
N PRO A 972 29.49 31.22 2.13
CA PRO A 972 30.58 31.89 2.83
C PRO A 972 31.86 31.05 2.96
N GLY A 973 31.71 29.75 3.20
CA GLY A 973 32.78 28.75 3.26
C GLY A 973 33.27 28.27 1.90
N GLY A 974 32.70 28.78 0.80
CA GLY A 974 33.06 28.42 -0.57
C GLY A 974 32.49 27.08 -1.03
N PHE A 975 33.08 26.53 -2.09
CA PHE A 975 32.68 25.26 -2.69
C PHE A 975 33.72 24.17 -2.40
N LEU A 976 33.24 22.94 -2.21
CA LEU A 976 34.05 21.73 -2.09
C LEU A 976 33.67 20.75 -3.19
N MET A 977 34.58 20.49 -4.15
CA MET A 977 34.34 19.45 -5.16
C MET A 977 34.80 18.09 -4.63
N ALA A 978 33.89 17.13 -4.61
CA ALA A 978 34.12 15.77 -4.12
C ALA A 978 34.04 14.74 -5.26
N LEU A 979 34.73 14.95 -6.39
CA LEU A 979 34.77 14.01 -7.54
C LEU A 979 36.06 13.16 -7.60
N GLY A 980 36.82 13.06 -6.50
CA GLY A 980 38.15 12.45 -6.47
C GLY A 980 38.93 13.01 -5.28
N GLN A 981 40.17 13.47 -5.48
CA GLN A 981 40.84 14.29 -4.46
C GLN A 981 40.06 15.60 -4.22
N PRO A 982 39.67 15.93 -2.98
CA PRO A 982 38.86 17.11 -2.72
C PRO A 982 39.58 18.40 -3.12
N VAL A 983 38.90 19.25 -3.90
CA VAL A 983 39.42 20.57 -4.30
C VAL A 983 38.51 21.67 -3.76
N HIS A 984 39.11 22.60 -3.02
CA HIS A 984 38.45 23.77 -2.45
C HIS A 984 38.66 24.98 -3.34
N PHE A 985 37.59 25.75 -3.60
CA PHE A 985 37.70 27.01 -4.33
C PHE A 985 36.67 28.03 -3.86
N GLN A 986 37.06 29.31 -3.95
CA GLN A 986 36.17 30.45 -3.75
C GLN A 986 35.77 31.00 -5.11
N LYS A 987 34.51 31.45 -5.23
CA LYS A 987 33.89 32.00 -6.45
C LYS A 987 34.90 32.77 -7.31
N LEU A 988 35.20 32.25 -8.50
CA LEU A 988 36.07 32.94 -9.45
C LEU A 988 35.36 34.23 -9.91
N PRO A 989 36.06 35.35 -10.13
CA PRO A 989 35.43 36.63 -10.46
C PRO A 989 34.66 36.66 -11.79
N TRP A 990 34.60 35.56 -12.54
CA TRP A 990 33.91 35.39 -13.82
C TRP A 990 33.54 33.90 -13.96
N THR A 991 32.59 33.55 -14.83
CA THR A 991 32.28 32.16 -15.25
C THR A 991 33.56 31.40 -15.54
N GLY A 992 34.04 30.61 -14.57
CA GLY A 992 35.40 30.10 -14.52
C GLY A 992 35.42 28.58 -14.39
N CYS A 993 36.25 27.94 -15.21
CA CYS A 993 36.54 26.51 -15.12
C CYS A 993 37.51 26.27 -13.96
N VAL A 994 37.23 25.27 -13.12
CA VAL A 994 38.16 24.76 -12.10
C VAL A 994 38.65 23.39 -12.58
N GLU A 995 39.97 23.21 -12.69
CA GLU A 995 40.57 21.91 -12.97
C GLU A 995 40.77 21.15 -11.66
N VAL A 996 40.17 19.96 -11.57
CA VAL A 996 40.12 19.15 -10.34
C VAL A 996 40.92 17.86 -10.57
N GLY A 997 42.25 17.96 -10.43
CA GLY A 997 43.16 16.82 -10.27
C GLY A 997 43.16 15.73 -11.37
N THR A 998 43.83 14.62 -11.07
CA THR A 998 43.75 13.35 -11.83
C THR A 998 43.01 12.34 -10.97
N LEU A 999 42.09 11.57 -11.58
CA LEU A 999 41.18 10.65 -10.88
C LEU A 999 41.88 9.34 -10.46
#